data_AF-A0A7W1G6N1-F1
#
_entry.id   AF-A0A7W1G6N1-F1
#
_cell.length_a   1.000
_cell.length_b   1.000
_cell.length_c   1.000
_cell.angle_alpha   90.00
_cell.angle_beta   90.00
_cell.angle_gamma   90.00
#
_symmetry.space_group_name_H-M   'P 1'
#
loop_
_entity.id
_entity.type
_entity.pdbx_description
1 polymer ?
#
loop_
_entity_poly.entity_id
_entity_poly.type
_entity_poly.pdbx_seq_one_letter_code
_entity_poly.pdbx_strand_id
1 'polypeptide(L)'
;MIAHGVARTIASRIATPEDVGCLSASFFAGSLREQRQDDWRTTRPPAGTRSDSVLNFPYAEHALFPTADAQRAAGIPCNDSGYSTYSVQWDGFLAVPVAGTRLLALTSDGCRVAIDRDRDGVLALGEWSQDAWGGGHDPPLLARLGAPLAAGVHPLRIQFEQTGNLGGFSLMWDDASHRAGMCQGRPVVPKEFLIGTGALEIGGDQAIRLEGTLSGASWLIKSGPSALTIAGADLRSGSTVVAAGSLHCGADQVLPPRALVVSAGATLALDGHGQTIGTLSGAGAIDLGAAVLSLGADDQSGTFAGAITGSGGIRKVGAGTALLDGASSYTGRTDVSGGTLRRADGTIAVQVPLTAPITTIVALPTPPGDERVVDAWITVPADAPPDLGVGAFIVDQHGRWFQRIDPERLPPGRSHRRFDLGATQNLCSQPGLALWTALQATVATRAGLFFWSASASRCAIGIEGRVSGQATPVAADVVPIASTQVPTAIVPSASTATTASSQPRLCECASPPGPAHTGERWQVSVLPAPFPGNPYDSDEFALDAVITGPDHATITLPGFFEQPMRSSDRGDREDVVPAGGGHFTVRFRPRLPGRHQVRLTARWKGGGSVESALPDVEVAGEPWDGYVHVDRADPRFFSIGGGEGTPGAFFWPVGISLRSINDVLSQRSMKTRLTPERGTLSYAAYLERFGRSGGTAAEIWMSSWNLALEWRGDWVGFYGPGRYNQDNAWRLDRILDLAWQNGVRINLVLHNHGQASDRDDHEWKDNPYNHDLGGVLTSPGQIFTDRRSLAAQEKLRRYIIARYADHPAVMGWKLWTEINLTASNPVALRTWHDQASARWHQLDVYQHPVTTHWSMDYHVADRAIIALTGIDYVCLDAYHDEGHPLASLLKEGMSPSGLGGIGKPVLVNEYGANWQGGSDAWMAADHASGAWLSLVTGYGGSPMMWWYEWVDQKDRWAPYGAIARFLVGEDLRGSDAHGTACEAASAAGALTCLGWQRPGHLLGYVIDQQWGAHGTHD
;
A
#
# COMPACT_ATOMS: atom_id res chain seq x y z
N MET A 1 -18.72 57.65 -40.48
CA MET A 1 -18.38 56.22 -40.60
C MET A 1 -16.88 56.13 -40.36
N ILE A 2 -16.35 55.48 -39.32
CA ILE A 2 -16.78 54.29 -38.57
C ILE A 2 -16.70 54.61 -37.06
N ALA A 3 -17.71 54.20 -36.28
CA ALA A 3 -17.75 54.35 -34.84
C ALA A 3 -16.94 53.23 -34.16
N HIS A 4 -15.98 53.58 -33.29
CA HIS A 4 -15.35 52.65 -32.35
C HIS A 4 -15.78 53.02 -30.93
N GLY A 5 -17.05 52.78 -30.65
CA GLY A 5 -17.61 52.78 -29.31
C GLY A 5 -18.25 51.42 -29.07
N VAL A 6 -17.54 50.53 -28.38
CA VAL A 6 -18.10 49.52 -27.48
C VAL A 6 -17.00 49.23 -26.44
N ALA A 7 -17.18 49.72 -25.21
CA ALA A 7 -16.45 49.20 -24.05
C ALA A 7 -16.76 47.70 -23.94
N ARG A 8 -15.75 46.83 -24.00
CA ARG A 8 -15.95 45.38 -23.98
C ARG A 8 -15.58 44.84 -22.62
N THR A 9 -16.57 44.74 -21.73
CA THR A 9 -16.52 43.95 -20.49
C THR A 9 -15.91 42.57 -20.75
N ILE A 10 -15.06 42.07 -19.85
CA ILE A 10 -14.63 40.67 -19.84
C ILE A 10 -15.89 39.81 -19.67
N ALA A 11 -16.43 39.26 -20.77
CA ALA A 11 -17.58 38.37 -20.72
C ALA A 11 -17.06 37.00 -20.27
N SER A 12 -17.37 36.67 -19.03
CA SER A 12 -17.17 35.36 -18.42
C SER A 12 -17.93 34.28 -19.19
N ARG A 13 -17.26 33.20 -19.60
CA ARG A 13 -17.93 31.89 -19.56
C ARG A 13 -18.12 31.58 -18.07
N ILE A 14 -19.30 31.08 -17.69
CA ILE A 14 -19.52 30.55 -16.35
C ILE A 14 -18.49 29.43 -16.15
N ALA A 15 -17.52 29.66 -15.27
CA ALA A 15 -16.48 28.68 -14.94
C ALA A 15 -17.12 27.47 -14.27
N THR A 16 -16.66 26.27 -14.61
CA THR A 16 -16.94 25.09 -13.78
C THR A 16 -15.98 25.12 -12.57
N PRO A 17 -16.27 24.37 -11.48
CA PRO A 17 -15.39 24.31 -10.31
C PRO A 17 -13.93 23.89 -10.60
N GLU A 18 -13.66 23.32 -11.78
CA GLU A 18 -12.36 22.80 -12.22
C GLU A 18 -11.40 23.89 -12.77
N ASP A 19 -11.91 25.09 -13.08
CA ASP A 19 -11.15 26.18 -13.73
C ASP A 19 -10.41 27.11 -12.72
N VAL A 20 -10.29 26.68 -11.46
CA VAL A 20 -9.76 27.46 -10.33
C VAL A 20 -8.31 27.07 -10.03
N GLY A 21 -7.39 28.04 -10.01
CA GLY A 21 -5.95 27.77 -9.97
C GLY A 21 -5.33 27.59 -11.36
N CYS A 22 -6.12 27.80 -12.42
CA CYS A 22 -5.77 27.58 -13.81
C CYS A 22 -6.05 28.82 -14.67
N LEU A 23 -5.26 29.01 -15.72
CA LEU A 23 -5.58 29.92 -16.82
C LEU A 23 -6.37 29.17 -17.88
N SER A 24 -7.34 29.83 -18.52
CA SER A 24 -8.09 29.24 -19.64
C SER A 24 -7.26 29.30 -20.92
N ALA A 25 -6.81 28.16 -21.41
CA ALA A 25 -6.06 28.01 -22.65
C ALA A 25 -6.99 27.74 -23.85
N SER A 26 -6.83 28.50 -24.93
CA SER A 26 -7.55 28.35 -26.19
C SER A 26 -6.57 28.08 -27.32
N PHE A 27 -6.80 27.01 -28.09
CA PHE A 27 -5.95 26.58 -29.19
C PHE A 27 -6.51 27.04 -30.53
N PHE A 28 -5.65 27.46 -31.44
CA PHE A 28 -6.02 27.93 -32.78
C PHE A 28 -5.21 27.19 -33.84
N ALA A 29 -5.90 26.67 -34.85
CA ALA A 29 -5.25 26.12 -36.03
C ALA A 29 -4.67 27.27 -36.87
N GLY A 30 -3.34 27.32 -36.99
CA GLY A 30 -2.61 28.40 -37.66
C GLY A 30 -2.18 29.56 -36.76
N SER A 31 -1.54 30.55 -37.38
CA SER A 31 -0.92 31.68 -36.70
C SER A 31 -1.93 32.74 -36.25
N LEU A 32 -1.78 33.23 -35.01
CA LEU A 32 -2.44 34.45 -34.51
C LEU A 32 -1.67 35.74 -34.85
N ARG A 33 -0.53 35.70 -35.56
CA ARG A 33 0.27 36.90 -35.91
C ARG A 33 -0.47 37.95 -36.71
N GLU A 34 -1.35 37.52 -37.60
CA GLU A 34 -2.11 38.42 -38.49
C GLU A 34 -3.18 39.23 -37.73
N GLN A 35 -3.50 38.83 -36.50
CA GLN A 35 -4.41 39.60 -35.64
C GLN A 35 -3.68 40.84 -35.13
N ARG A 36 -4.31 42.01 -35.30
CA ARG A 36 -3.73 43.28 -34.87
C ARG A 36 -3.45 43.22 -33.37
N GLN A 37 -2.41 43.94 -32.93
CA GLN A 37 -1.98 43.96 -31.53
C GLN A 37 -3.05 44.49 -30.56
N ASP A 38 -4.02 45.27 -31.06
CA ASP A 38 -5.19 45.77 -30.33
C ASP A 38 -6.39 44.80 -30.35
N ASP A 39 -6.37 43.76 -31.20
CA ASP A 39 -7.38 42.70 -31.18
C ASP A 39 -7.04 41.66 -30.12
N TRP A 40 -7.28 42.04 -28.86
CA TRP A 40 -7.05 41.16 -27.72
C TRP A 40 -7.86 39.87 -27.91
N ARG A 41 -9.16 39.96 -28.22
CA ARG A 41 -10.02 38.79 -28.43
C ARG A 41 -9.96 38.39 -29.90
N THR A 42 -9.01 37.52 -30.24
CA THR A 42 -9.09 36.78 -31.51
C THR A 42 -10.55 36.35 -31.73
N THR A 43 -11.17 36.90 -32.77
CA THR A 43 -12.57 36.60 -33.11
C THR A 43 -12.69 35.24 -33.79
N ARG A 44 -11.54 34.61 -34.09
CA ARG A 44 -11.49 33.25 -34.60
C ARG A 44 -11.99 32.30 -33.50
N PRO A 45 -12.88 31.36 -33.83
CA PRO A 45 -13.24 30.31 -32.88
C PRO A 45 -12.01 29.43 -32.59
N PRO A 46 -11.76 29.05 -31.33
CA PRO A 46 -10.68 28.13 -31.01
C PRO A 46 -11.00 26.73 -31.54
N ALA A 47 -9.97 26.01 -31.97
CA ALA A 47 -10.03 24.60 -32.34
C ALA A 47 -10.27 23.69 -31.12
N GLY A 48 -9.85 24.15 -29.93
CA GLY A 48 -10.07 23.47 -28.66
C GLY A 48 -9.74 24.39 -27.47
N THR A 49 -10.11 23.98 -26.26
CA THR A 49 -9.80 24.69 -25.02
C THR A 49 -9.37 23.72 -23.93
N ARG A 50 -8.51 24.16 -23.01
CA ARG A 50 -8.16 23.45 -21.76
C ARG A 50 -7.88 24.44 -20.63
N SER A 51 -7.75 23.96 -19.40
CA SER A 51 -7.40 24.79 -18.24
C SER A 51 -6.03 24.39 -17.71
N ASP A 52 -5.11 25.37 -17.61
CA ASP A 52 -3.70 25.13 -17.26
C ASP A 52 -3.35 25.71 -15.89
N SER A 53 -3.07 24.82 -14.92
CA SER A 53 -2.74 25.20 -13.54
C SER A 53 -1.31 25.70 -13.35
N VAL A 54 -0.42 25.40 -14.30
CA VAL A 54 0.95 25.91 -14.36
C VAL A 54 1.30 26.09 -15.83
N LEU A 55 1.98 27.19 -16.16
CA LEU A 55 2.58 27.35 -17.48
C LEU A 55 4.06 26.97 -17.40
N ASN A 56 4.37 25.67 -17.49
CA ASN A 56 5.73 25.13 -17.51
C ASN A 56 5.80 23.87 -18.36
N PHE A 57 6.09 24.06 -19.64
CA PHE A 57 6.08 23.04 -20.67
C PHE A 57 7.47 22.95 -21.32
N PRO A 58 8.44 22.21 -20.73
CA PRO A 58 9.78 22.04 -21.32
C PRO A 58 9.81 21.07 -22.53
N TYR A 59 10.81 21.26 -23.38
CA TYR A 59 11.01 20.64 -24.70
C TYR A 59 11.01 19.10 -24.78
N ALA A 60 11.37 18.40 -23.71
CA ALA A 60 11.72 16.97 -23.80
C ALA A 60 10.63 16.00 -23.30
N GLU A 61 9.76 16.43 -22.38
CA GLU A 61 8.85 15.50 -21.66
C GLU A 61 7.46 16.10 -21.37
N HIS A 62 7.29 17.41 -21.51
CA HIS A 62 6.07 18.14 -21.14
C HIS A 62 5.66 19.15 -22.21
N ALA A 63 5.92 18.86 -23.48
CA ALA A 63 5.47 19.71 -24.58
C ALA A 63 3.95 19.94 -24.51
N LEU A 64 3.49 21.12 -24.97
CA LEU A 64 2.08 21.52 -25.00
C LEU A 64 1.16 20.41 -25.53
N PHE A 65 1.65 19.67 -26.52
CA PHE A 65 1.09 18.39 -26.95
C PHE A 65 2.22 17.37 -27.16
N PRO A 66 2.36 16.36 -26.29
CA PRO A 66 3.47 15.40 -26.39
C PRO A 66 3.26 14.34 -27.48
N THR A 67 2.04 14.20 -28.02
CA THR A 67 1.70 13.23 -29.07
C THR A 67 0.80 13.83 -30.14
N ALA A 68 0.82 13.26 -31.36
CA ALA A 68 -0.08 13.65 -32.45
C ALA A 68 -1.56 13.40 -32.09
N ASP A 69 -1.87 12.39 -31.27
CA ASP A 69 -3.22 12.15 -30.76
C ASP A 69 -3.72 13.25 -29.84
N ALA A 70 -2.84 13.79 -28.97
CA ALA A 70 -3.19 14.92 -28.12
C ALA A 70 -3.50 16.19 -28.93
N GLN A 71 -2.81 16.39 -30.06
CA GLN A 71 -3.10 17.49 -31.01
C GLN A 71 -4.43 17.29 -31.72
N ARG A 72 -4.70 16.07 -32.23
CA ARG A 72 -5.98 15.72 -32.86
C ARG A 72 -7.15 15.91 -31.90
N ALA A 73 -6.99 15.50 -30.65
CA ALA A 73 -8.00 15.67 -29.60
C ALA A 73 -8.30 17.15 -29.32
N ALA A 74 -7.32 18.03 -29.48
CA ALA A 74 -7.50 19.48 -29.37
C ALA A 74 -7.95 20.17 -30.67
N GLY A 75 -8.31 19.41 -31.71
CA GLY A 75 -8.77 19.93 -33.00
C GLY A 75 -7.66 20.55 -33.87
N ILE A 76 -6.39 20.30 -33.54
CA ILE A 76 -5.24 20.81 -34.30
C ILE A 76 -4.90 19.81 -35.42
N PRO A 77 -4.85 20.23 -36.70
CA PRO A 77 -4.53 19.33 -37.81
C PRO A 77 -3.11 18.79 -37.70
N CYS A 78 -2.91 17.47 -37.75
CA CYS A 78 -1.60 16.82 -37.79
C CYS A 78 -1.34 16.22 -39.19
N ASN A 79 -0.14 16.43 -39.74
CA ASN A 79 0.39 15.59 -40.82
C ASN A 79 1.68 14.90 -40.32
N ASP A 80 1.87 13.64 -40.71
CA ASP A 80 2.81 12.70 -40.07
C ASP A 80 4.31 12.98 -40.34
N SER A 81 4.72 14.24 -40.46
CA SER A 81 6.15 14.59 -40.60
C SER A 81 6.57 15.98 -40.08
N GLY A 82 5.71 16.71 -39.36
CA GLY A 82 6.12 17.92 -38.64
C GLY A 82 4.98 18.47 -37.80
N TYR A 83 5.21 18.66 -36.49
CA TYR A 83 4.27 19.35 -35.61
C TYR A 83 3.82 20.66 -36.27
N SER A 84 2.53 20.74 -36.60
CA SER A 84 1.97 21.80 -37.45
C SER A 84 1.96 23.16 -36.75
N THR A 85 1.83 24.24 -37.53
CA THR A 85 1.75 25.61 -37.00
C THR A 85 0.43 25.83 -36.25
N TYR A 86 0.49 26.09 -34.95
CA TYR A 86 -0.67 26.45 -34.13
C TYR A 86 -0.34 27.59 -33.16
N SER A 87 -1.38 28.21 -32.59
CA SER A 87 -1.23 29.21 -31.53
C SER A 87 -2.05 28.82 -30.31
N VAL A 88 -1.57 29.21 -29.13
CA VAL A 88 -2.25 29.06 -27.85
C VAL A 88 -2.46 30.45 -27.25
N GLN A 89 -3.63 30.69 -26.67
CA GLN A 89 -3.93 31.88 -25.88
C GLN A 89 -4.38 31.45 -24.48
N TRP A 90 -3.67 31.92 -23.45
CA TRP A 90 -4.09 31.81 -22.06
C TRP A 90 -4.74 33.09 -21.57
N ASP A 91 -5.83 32.93 -20.82
CA ASP A 91 -6.66 33.99 -20.27
C ASP A 91 -6.94 33.78 -18.79
N GLY A 92 -6.80 34.85 -18.00
CA GLY A 92 -7.14 34.84 -16.58
C GLY A 92 -6.64 36.06 -15.84
N PHE A 93 -6.33 35.89 -14.56
CA PHE A 93 -5.70 36.88 -13.71
C PHE A 93 -4.51 36.28 -12.99
N LEU A 94 -3.54 37.13 -12.66
CA LEU A 94 -2.36 36.80 -11.89
C LEU A 94 -2.40 37.54 -10.56
N ALA A 95 -2.37 36.82 -9.45
CA ALA A 95 -2.17 37.40 -8.13
C ALA A 95 -0.67 37.61 -7.88
N VAL A 96 -0.28 38.87 -7.66
CA VAL A 96 1.09 39.28 -7.34
C VAL A 96 1.16 39.58 -5.83
N PRO A 97 1.88 38.76 -5.05
CA PRO A 97 1.88 38.88 -3.59
C PRO A 97 2.75 40.03 -3.06
N VAL A 98 3.76 40.45 -3.82
CA VAL A 98 4.77 41.44 -3.42
C VAL A 98 4.95 42.48 -4.53
N ALA A 99 4.97 43.76 -4.15
CA ALA A 99 5.22 44.83 -5.11
C ALA A 99 6.67 44.79 -5.59
N GLY A 100 6.89 45.01 -6.89
CA GLY A 100 8.21 44.92 -7.49
C GLY A 100 8.54 43.55 -8.10
N THR A 101 7.65 42.55 -7.95
CA THR A 101 7.78 41.24 -8.61
C THR A 101 7.81 41.42 -10.13
N ARG A 102 8.81 40.82 -10.80
CA ARG A 102 8.86 40.79 -12.27
C ARG A 102 8.58 39.39 -12.78
N LEU A 103 7.98 39.33 -13.96
CA LEU A 103 7.71 38.09 -14.67
C LEU A 103 8.72 37.87 -15.79
N LEU A 104 8.96 36.59 -16.07
CA LEU A 104 9.81 36.10 -17.13
C LEU A 104 9.04 35.05 -17.93
N ALA A 105 9.27 35.01 -19.24
CA ALA A 105 8.85 33.90 -20.09
C ALA A 105 10.09 33.22 -20.67
N LEU A 106 10.17 31.90 -20.59
CA LEU A 106 11.11 31.09 -21.35
C LEU A 106 10.36 30.46 -22.51
N THR A 107 10.71 30.82 -23.74
CA THR A 107 9.92 30.44 -24.93
C THR A 107 10.81 29.88 -26.04
N SER A 108 10.26 28.92 -26.79
CA SER A 108 10.92 28.34 -27.97
C SER A 108 10.71 29.12 -29.25
N ASP A 109 9.57 29.77 -29.38
CA ASP A 109 9.12 30.36 -30.65
C ASP A 109 8.61 31.79 -30.45
N GLY A 110 8.87 32.37 -29.26
CA GLY A 110 8.39 33.68 -28.85
C GLY A 110 6.98 33.66 -28.27
N CYS A 111 6.66 34.67 -27.47
CA CYS A 111 5.34 34.96 -26.93
C CYS A 111 4.98 36.44 -27.08
N ARG A 112 3.68 36.73 -26.91
CA ARG A 112 3.25 38.09 -26.59
C ARG A 112 2.34 38.05 -25.37
N VAL A 113 2.57 38.99 -24.46
CA VAL A 113 1.92 39.03 -23.15
C VAL A 113 1.32 40.40 -22.94
N ALA A 114 0.08 40.42 -22.45
CA ALA A 114 -0.64 41.59 -22.00
C ALA A 114 -0.95 41.45 -20.52
N ILE A 115 -0.60 42.45 -19.73
CA ILE A 115 -0.90 42.50 -18.30
C ILE A 115 -1.46 43.87 -18.00
N ASP A 116 -2.72 43.92 -17.56
CA ASP A 116 -3.33 45.14 -17.07
C ASP A 116 -2.71 45.46 -15.69
N ARG A 117 -1.85 46.47 -15.68
CA ARG A 117 -0.95 46.83 -14.59
C ARG A 117 -1.60 47.84 -13.65
N ASP A 118 -2.43 48.73 -14.16
CA ASP A 118 -3.14 49.71 -13.35
C ASP A 118 -4.50 49.19 -12.85
N ARG A 119 -4.99 48.07 -13.39
CA ARG A 119 -6.23 47.36 -13.03
C ARG A 119 -7.47 48.17 -13.38
N ASP A 120 -7.38 49.01 -14.40
CA ASP A 120 -8.50 49.82 -14.88
C ASP A 120 -9.39 49.06 -15.89
N GLY A 121 -8.99 47.85 -16.29
CA GLY A 121 -9.69 47.00 -17.25
C GLY A 121 -9.40 47.34 -18.72
N VAL A 122 -8.44 48.23 -19.00
CA VAL A 122 -8.11 48.76 -20.34
C VAL A 122 -6.62 48.62 -20.63
N LEU A 123 -6.27 47.69 -21.52
CA LEU A 123 -4.87 47.47 -21.89
C LEU A 123 -4.26 48.63 -22.69
N ALA A 124 -3.39 49.43 -22.05
CA ALA A 124 -2.73 50.59 -22.66
C ALA A 124 -1.39 50.26 -23.35
N LEU A 125 -0.83 51.22 -24.11
CA LEU A 125 0.37 51.05 -24.96
C LEU A 125 1.70 50.74 -24.21
N GLY A 126 1.67 50.56 -22.89
CA GLY A 126 2.79 50.13 -22.04
C GLY A 126 2.54 48.83 -21.26
N GLU A 127 1.38 48.21 -21.45
CA GLU A 127 0.92 47.01 -20.74
C GLU A 127 1.11 45.73 -21.55
N TRP A 128 1.82 45.87 -22.67
CA TRP A 128 2.13 44.82 -23.62
C TRP A 128 3.62 44.56 -23.69
N SER A 129 3.99 43.30 -23.90
CA SER A 129 5.36 42.86 -24.15
C SER A 129 5.37 41.75 -25.20
N GLN A 130 6.41 41.70 -26.04
CA GLN A 130 6.61 40.62 -27.01
C GLN A 130 8.10 40.28 -27.09
N ASP A 131 8.42 39.01 -27.28
CA ASP A 131 9.76 38.51 -27.54
C ASP A 131 9.78 37.78 -28.89
N ALA A 132 10.04 38.54 -29.96
CA ALA A 132 10.19 38.00 -31.31
C ALA A 132 9.09 37.01 -31.71
N TRP A 133 7.84 37.37 -31.38
CA TRP A 133 6.61 36.60 -31.62
C TRP A 133 6.64 35.84 -32.96
N GLY A 134 6.86 34.52 -32.87
CA GLY A 134 6.89 33.62 -34.00
C GLY A 134 8.21 33.55 -34.80
N GLY A 135 9.30 34.06 -34.26
CA GLY A 135 10.60 34.12 -34.90
C GLY A 135 11.37 32.80 -34.91
N GLY A 136 10.98 31.83 -34.08
CA GLY A 136 11.70 30.57 -33.86
C GLY A 136 13.06 30.79 -33.17
N HIS A 137 13.28 30.18 -32.02
CA HIS A 137 14.51 30.30 -31.24
C HIS A 137 15.03 28.94 -30.77
N ASP A 138 16.24 28.62 -31.20
CA ASP A 138 17.05 27.53 -30.63
C ASP A 138 18.41 28.10 -30.20
N PRO A 139 18.76 28.10 -28.89
CA PRO A 139 18.00 27.60 -27.74
C PRO A 139 16.84 28.53 -27.30
N PRO A 140 15.93 28.07 -26.41
CA PRO A 140 14.85 28.91 -25.86
C PRO A 140 15.36 30.23 -25.29
N LEU A 141 14.62 31.31 -25.57
CA LEU A 141 14.95 32.64 -25.08
C LEU A 141 14.21 32.95 -23.79
N LEU A 142 14.94 33.49 -22.82
CA LEU A 142 14.40 34.02 -21.59
C LEU A 142 14.10 35.51 -21.76
N ALA A 143 12.82 35.88 -21.85
CA ALA A 143 12.35 37.24 -21.99
C ALA A 143 11.80 37.80 -20.67
N ARG A 144 12.01 39.10 -20.43
CA ARG A 144 11.35 39.84 -19.33
C ARG A 144 10.00 40.36 -19.80
N LEU A 145 8.96 40.13 -19.02
CA LEU A 145 7.59 40.56 -19.33
C LEU A 145 7.31 41.94 -18.71
N GLY A 146 7.82 42.97 -19.36
CA GLY A 146 7.61 44.37 -19.00
C GLY A 146 8.22 44.81 -17.65
N ALA A 147 7.69 45.89 -17.09
CA ALA A 147 8.13 46.46 -15.81
C ALA A 147 7.74 45.56 -14.61
N PRO A 148 8.27 45.81 -13.40
CA PRO A 148 7.74 45.20 -12.18
C PRO A 148 6.23 45.42 -12.00
N LEU A 149 5.53 44.46 -11.40
CA LEU A 149 4.11 44.56 -11.06
C LEU A 149 3.95 45.10 -9.64
N ALA A 150 2.86 45.82 -9.41
CA ALA A 150 2.44 46.15 -8.04
C ALA A 150 1.92 44.88 -7.34
N ALA A 151 1.85 44.91 -6.01
CA ALA A 151 1.11 43.87 -5.30
C ALA A 151 -0.38 44.01 -5.65
N GLY A 152 -1.03 42.91 -6.00
CA GLY A 152 -2.44 42.91 -6.39
C GLY A 152 -2.78 41.84 -7.41
N VAL A 153 -4.04 41.79 -7.83
CA VAL A 153 -4.48 40.89 -8.90
C VAL A 153 -4.51 41.64 -10.22
N HIS A 154 -3.88 41.08 -11.25
CA HIS A 154 -3.72 41.68 -12.56
C HIS A 154 -4.37 40.81 -13.64
N PRO A 155 -5.28 41.34 -14.47
CA PRO A 155 -5.72 40.64 -15.68
C PRO A 155 -4.54 40.28 -16.58
N LEU A 156 -4.50 39.04 -17.06
CA LEU A 156 -3.38 38.46 -17.80
C LEU A 156 -3.89 37.76 -19.07
N ARG A 157 -3.23 38.06 -20.20
CA ARG A 157 -3.31 37.29 -21.43
C ARG A 157 -1.92 36.96 -21.95
N ILE A 158 -1.70 35.71 -22.33
CA ILE A 158 -0.45 35.25 -22.95
C ILE A 158 -0.82 34.55 -24.25
N GLN A 159 -0.16 34.89 -25.34
CA GLN A 159 -0.22 34.12 -26.57
C GLN A 159 1.16 33.50 -26.83
N PHE A 160 1.16 32.21 -27.17
CA PHE A 160 2.30 31.41 -27.60
C PHE A 160 2.04 30.86 -29.01
N GLU A 161 3.02 30.86 -29.90
CA GLU A 161 2.87 30.31 -31.24
C GLU A 161 3.92 29.24 -31.49
N GLN A 162 3.50 28.13 -32.08
CA GLN A 162 4.38 27.04 -32.45
C GLN A 162 4.75 27.08 -33.93
N THR A 163 6.05 27.15 -34.24
CA THR A 163 6.58 27.08 -35.61
C THR A 163 7.59 25.95 -35.78
N GLY A 164 7.13 24.70 -35.83
CA GLY A 164 7.97 23.52 -36.10
C GLY A 164 8.13 22.57 -34.90
N ASN A 165 9.33 22.01 -34.70
CA ASN A 165 9.69 21.00 -33.66
C ASN A 165 9.17 21.33 -32.26
N LEU A 166 8.95 20.31 -31.40
CA LEU A 166 8.38 20.41 -30.03
C LEU A 166 8.61 21.76 -29.31
N GLY A 167 7.52 22.51 -29.09
CA GLY A 167 7.52 23.82 -28.45
C GLY A 167 7.64 23.81 -26.94
N GLY A 168 8.37 24.78 -26.40
CA GLY A 168 8.53 24.99 -24.97
C GLY A 168 8.03 26.36 -24.50
N PHE A 169 7.29 26.39 -23.39
CA PHE A 169 6.85 27.63 -22.74
C PHE A 169 6.85 27.51 -21.20
N SER A 170 7.53 28.42 -20.51
CA SER A 170 7.45 28.54 -19.05
C SER A 170 7.25 29.99 -18.58
N LEU A 171 6.26 30.23 -17.70
CA LEU A 171 6.05 31.49 -17.00
C LEU A 171 6.71 31.43 -15.60
N MET A 172 7.53 32.43 -15.29
CA MET A 172 8.41 32.40 -14.12
C MET A 172 8.45 33.74 -13.38
N TRP A 173 8.76 33.68 -12.09
CA TRP A 173 9.08 34.85 -11.28
C TRP A 173 10.58 35.19 -11.38
N ASP A 174 10.92 36.47 -11.19
CA ASP A 174 12.32 36.89 -10.99
C ASP A 174 12.79 36.77 -9.53
N ASP A 175 11.87 36.48 -8.60
CA ASP A 175 12.11 36.24 -7.18
C ASP A 175 11.80 34.78 -6.78
N ALA A 176 12.47 34.30 -5.72
CA ALA A 176 12.36 32.92 -5.24
C ALA A 176 11.29 32.68 -4.18
N SER A 177 10.56 33.72 -3.78
CA SER A 177 9.74 33.70 -2.57
C SER A 177 8.44 32.91 -2.73
N HIS A 178 7.97 32.68 -3.97
CA HIS A 178 6.67 32.05 -4.24
C HIS A 178 6.75 31.10 -5.45
N ARG A 179 7.32 29.90 -5.29
CA ARG A 179 7.68 28.99 -6.42
C ARG A 179 7.06 27.60 -6.32
N ALA A 180 6.55 27.07 -7.43
CA ALA A 180 6.05 25.68 -7.53
C ALA A 180 7.13 24.70 -8.03
N GLY A 181 8.29 25.23 -8.41
CA GLY A 181 9.39 24.47 -8.97
C GLY A 181 10.44 25.42 -9.55
N MET A 182 11.46 24.85 -10.18
CA MET A 182 12.51 25.60 -10.86
C MET A 182 12.56 25.18 -12.33
N CYS A 183 12.62 26.14 -13.25
CA CYS A 183 12.91 25.93 -14.66
C CYS A 183 14.17 26.74 -15.01
N GLN A 184 15.20 26.08 -15.54
CA GLN A 184 16.52 26.69 -15.79
C GLN A 184 17.07 27.53 -14.63
N GLY A 185 16.94 27.02 -13.41
CA GLY A 185 17.41 27.71 -12.21
C GLY A 185 16.58 28.94 -11.81
N ARG A 186 15.38 29.13 -12.39
CA ARG A 186 14.44 30.18 -12.04
C ARG A 186 13.09 29.66 -11.52
N PRO A 187 12.46 30.34 -10.56
CA PRO A 187 11.15 30.00 -10.00
C PRO A 187 10.00 29.99 -11.01
N VAL A 188 9.26 28.88 -11.10
CA VAL A 188 8.00 28.79 -11.87
C VAL A 188 6.84 29.38 -11.08
N VAL A 189 5.93 30.10 -11.76
CA VAL A 189 4.72 30.67 -11.15
C VAL A 189 3.81 29.54 -10.62
N PRO A 190 3.49 29.52 -9.31
CA PRO A 190 2.59 28.54 -8.73
C PRO A 190 1.13 28.71 -9.13
N LYS A 191 0.38 27.60 -9.09
CA LYS A 191 -1.05 27.55 -9.46
C LYS A 191 -1.93 28.47 -8.62
N GLU A 192 -1.60 28.66 -7.35
CA GLU A 192 -2.37 29.50 -6.42
C GLU A 192 -2.30 31.00 -6.76
N PHE A 193 -1.37 31.39 -7.64
CA PHE A 193 -1.27 32.75 -8.16
C PHE A 193 -1.95 32.90 -9.53
N LEU A 194 -2.47 31.83 -10.13
CA LEU A 194 -3.21 31.85 -11.40
C LEU A 194 -4.73 31.73 -11.15
N ILE A 195 -5.52 32.61 -11.76
CA ILE A 195 -6.96 32.70 -11.52
C ILE A 195 -7.71 32.70 -12.86
N GLY A 196 -8.75 31.88 -12.99
CA GLY A 196 -9.60 31.82 -14.19
C GLY A 196 -10.52 33.05 -14.35
N THR A 197 -11.27 33.10 -15.45
CA THR A 197 -12.06 34.29 -15.87
C THR A 197 -13.42 34.50 -15.15
N GLY A 198 -13.64 33.87 -13.97
CA GLY A 198 -14.92 33.84 -13.23
C GLY A 198 -14.94 34.44 -11.82
N ALA A 199 -14.03 35.36 -11.48
CA ALA A 199 -13.89 35.98 -10.16
C ALA A 199 -14.81 37.20 -9.94
N LEU A 200 -15.21 37.47 -8.69
CA LEU A 200 -15.84 38.72 -8.24
C LEU A 200 -14.78 39.66 -7.65
N GLU A 201 -14.58 40.84 -8.25
CA GLU A 201 -13.62 41.84 -7.76
C GLU A 201 -14.30 43.06 -7.12
N ILE A 202 -13.79 43.48 -5.96
CA ILE A 202 -14.21 44.67 -5.22
C ILE A 202 -13.02 45.64 -5.13
N GLY A 203 -12.98 46.60 -6.06
CA GLY A 203 -11.89 47.57 -6.23
C GLY A 203 -12.18 49.01 -5.78
N GLY A 204 -13.42 49.32 -5.39
CA GLY A 204 -13.85 50.69 -5.09
C GLY A 204 -13.18 51.36 -3.88
N ASP A 205 -13.30 52.68 -3.82
CA ASP A 205 -12.78 53.54 -2.75
C ASP A 205 -13.77 53.75 -1.59
N GLN A 206 -14.96 53.14 -1.65
CA GLN A 206 -15.95 53.16 -0.58
C GLN A 206 -15.89 51.87 0.24
N ALA A 207 -16.19 51.98 1.54
CA ALA A 207 -16.36 50.80 2.37
C ALA A 207 -17.66 50.07 1.96
N ILE A 208 -17.60 48.75 1.83
CA ILE A 208 -18.72 47.92 1.38
C ILE A 208 -19.02 46.85 2.43
N ARG A 209 -20.30 46.64 2.74
CA ARG A 209 -20.78 45.58 3.61
C ARG A 209 -21.71 44.64 2.84
N LEU A 210 -21.39 43.35 2.85
CA LEU A 210 -22.17 42.28 2.21
C LEU A 210 -22.94 41.52 3.29
N GLU A 211 -24.26 41.68 3.34
CA GLU A 211 -25.11 41.10 4.38
C GLU A 211 -25.78 39.78 3.98
N GLY A 212 -25.93 39.52 2.67
CA GLY A 212 -26.52 38.28 2.15
C GLY A 212 -25.51 37.17 1.90
N THR A 213 -26.01 35.95 1.70
CA THR A 213 -25.18 34.80 1.29
C THR A 213 -24.53 35.07 -0.07
N LEU A 214 -23.21 34.88 -0.16
CA LEU A 214 -22.48 34.97 -1.42
C LEU A 214 -22.47 33.60 -2.10
N SER A 215 -22.92 33.54 -3.36
CA SER A 215 -22.96 32.32 -4.19
C SER A 215 -22.72 32.66 -5.67
N GLY A 216 -22.33 31.66 -6.48
CA GLY A 216 -22.21 31.77 -7.94
C GLY A 216 -20.88 32.31 -8.49
N ALA A 217 -20.09 33.07 -7.72
CA ALA A 217 -18.72 33.44 -8.09
C ALA A 217 -17.71 32.39 -7.60
N SER A 218 -16.68 32.06 -8.40
CA SER A 218 -15.68 31.08 -7.98
C SER A 218 -14.62 31.68 -7.07
N TRP A 219 -14.25 32.96 -7.21
CA TRP A 219 -13.29 33.67 -6.34
C TRP A 219 -13.83 35.03 -5.89
N LEU A 220 -13.31 35.53 -4.76
CA LEU A 220 -13.50 36.89 -4.31
C LEU A 220 -12.15 37.58 -4.22
N ILE A 221 -12.02 38.73 -4.89
CA ILE A 221 -10.82 39.55 -4.89
C ILE A 221 -11.16 40.90 -4.29
N LYS A 222 -10.49 41.27 -3.22
CA LYS A 222 -10.59 42.59 -2.58
C LYS A 222 -9.36 43.43 -2.93
N SER A 223 -9.47 44.29 -3.94
CA SER A 223 -8.36 45.02 -4.56
C SER A 223 -8.33 46.54 -4.30
N GLY A 224 -9.42 47.11 -3.79
CA GLY A 224 -9.52 48.55 -3.47
C GLY A 224 -8.90 48.94 -2.12
N PRO A 225 -8.70 50.22 -1.82
CA PRO A 225 -8.08 50.68 -0.56
C PRO A 225 -9.02 50.61 0.65
N SER A 226 -10.34 50.70 0.46
CA SER A 226 -11.32 50.78 1.55
C SER A 226 -11.72 49.42 2.13
N ALA A 227 -12.39 49.38 3.28
CA ALA A 227 -12.76 48.13 3.94
C ALA A 227 -13.89 47.37 3.21
N LEU A 228 -13.79 46.04 3.15
CA LEU A 228 -14.89 45.15 2.80
C LEU A 228 -15.29 44.35 4.04
N THR A 229 -16.57 44.36 4.42
CA THR A 229 -17.09 43.49 5.49
C THR A 229 -18.01 42.43 4.91
N ILE A 230 -17.75 41.16 5.21
CA ILE A 230 -18.62 40.04 4.87
C ILE A 230 -19.36 39.61 6.15
N ALA A 231 -20.68 39.75 6.14
CA ALA A 231 -21.55 39.42 7.28
C ALA A 231 -22.50 38.24 6.99
N GLY A 232 -22.75 37.92 5.72
CA GLY A 232 -23.45 36.70 5.30
C GLY A 232 -22.49 35.54 5.04
N ALA A 233 -22.98 34.31 5.14
CA ALA A 233 -22.18 33.13 4.83
C ALA A 233 -21.70 33.14 3.37
N ASP A 234 -20.42 32.85 3.15
CA ASP A 234 -19.83 32.73 1.83
C ASP A 234 -19.77 31.25 1.42
N LEU A 235 -20.68 30.85 0.53
CA LEU A 235 -20.80 29.47 0.04
C LEU A 235 -20.04 29.25 -1.28
N ARG A 236 -19.17 30.19 -1.67
CA ARG A 236 -18.39 30.06 -2.90
C ARG A 236 -17.43 28.88 -2.79
N SER A 237 -17.24 28.21 -3.93
CA SER A 237 -16.39 27.02 -4.02
C SER A 237 -14.91 27.33 -4.16
N GLY A 238 -14.51 28.58 -4.40
CA GLY A 238 -13.12 28.97 -4.51
C GLY A 238 -12.71 30.08 -3.56
N SER A 239 -11.44 30.45 -3.69
CA SER A 239 -10.66 31.10 -2.65
C SER A 239 -10.94 32.60 -2.52
N THR A 240 -10.35 33.18 -1.48
CA THR A 240 -10.46 34.60 -1.17
C THR A 240 -9.08 35.25 -1.24
N VAL A 241 -8.98 36.38 -1.95
CA VAL A 241 -7.75 37.17 -2.08
C VAL A 241 -7.99 38.56 -1.53
N VAL A 242 -7.26 38.92 -0.47
CA VAL A 242 -7.21 40.29 0.06
C VAL A 242 -5.97 40.95 -0.53
N ALA A 243 -6.14 41.60 -1.67
CA ALA A 243 -5.07 42.23 -2.44
C ALA A 243 -4.71 43.63 -1.91
N ALA A 244 -5.68 44.40 -1.41
CA ALA A 244 -5.45 45.70 -0.78
C ALA A 244 -6.56 46.07 0.22
N GLY A 245 -6.27 47.05 1.08
CA GLY A 245 -7.19 47.49 2.13
C GLY A 245 -7.44 46.41 3.17
N SER A 246 -8.62 46.41 3.79
CA SER A 246 -8.99 45.41 4.80
C SER A 246 -10.21 44.57 4.41
N LEU A 247 -10.18 43.29 4.79
CA LEU A 247 -11.33 42.38 4.80
C LEU A 247 -11.73 42.09 6.25
N HIS A 248 -12.97 42.41 6.61
CA HIS A 248 -13.53 42.29 7.95
C HIS A 248 -14.56 41.14 8.00
N CYS A 249 -14.46 40.29 9.02
CA CYS A 249 -15.41 39.20 9.26
C CYS A 249 -16.54 39.70 10.18
N GLY A 250 -17.77 39.79 9.66
CA GLY A 250 -18.93 40.31 10.39
C GLY A 250 -19.69 39.28 11.23
N ALA A 251 -19.34 38.00 11.14
CA ALA A 251 -19.88 36.88 11.91
C ALA A 251 -18.93 35.67 11.86
N ASP A 252 -19.19 34.63 12.67
CA ASP A 252 -18.41 33.38 12.62
C ASP A 252 -18.61 32.65 11.30
N GLN A 253 -17.55 32.00 10.79
CA GLN A 253 -17.60 31.16 9.59
C GLN A 253 -18.18 31.86 8.34
N VAL A 254 -17.88 33.16 8.19
CA VAL A 254 -18.26 33.93 6.99
C VAL A 254 -17.31 33.71 5.84
N LEU A 255 -16.09 33.22 6.08
CA LEU A 255 -15.16 32.83 5.04
C LEU A 255 -15.35 31.35 4.69
N PRO A 256 -15.25 30.97 3.40
CA PRO A 256 -15.32 29.56 3.02
C PRO A 256 -14.05 28.83 3.47
N PRO A 257 -14.10 27.51 3.72
CA PRO A 257 -12.94 26.68 4.08
C PRO A 257 -12.07 26.39 2.84
N ARG A 258 -11.67 27.44 2.14
CA ARG A 258 -10.84 27.46 0.94
C ARG A 258 -9.59 28.29 1.19
N ALA A 259 -8.67 28.30 0.23
CA ALA A 259 -7.44 29.04 0.39
C ALA A 259 -7.72 30.54 0.57
N LEU A 260 -6.90 31.16 1.41
CA LEU A 260 -6.93 32.59 1.71
C LEU A 260 -5.55 33.18 1.45
N VAL A 261 -5.50 34.19 0.59
CA VAL A 261 -4.28 34.98 0.33
C VAL A 261 -4.46 36.36 0.92
N VAL A 262 -3.54 36.79 1.78
CA VAL A 262 -3.49 38.17 2.29
C VAL A 262 -2.20 38.81 1.80
N SER A 263 -2.31 39.67 0.79
CA SER A 263 -1.17 40.31 0.14
C SER A 263 -0.48 41.32 1.05
N ALA A 264 0.79 41.62 0.77
CA ALA A 264 1.53 42.63 1.52
C ALA A 264 0.79 43.98 1.53
N GLY A 265 0.69 44.60 2.71
CA GLY A 265 -0.03 45.86 2.90
C GLY A 265 -1.56 45.75 3.01
N ALA A 266 -2.12 44.55 2.83
CA ALA A 266 -3.52 44.26 3.10
C ALA A 266 -3.72 43.66 4.50
N THR A 267 -4.95 43.72 5.02
CA THR A 267 -5.29 43.18 6.35
C THR A 267 -6.52 42.29 6.30
N LEU A 268 -6.44 41.12 6.94
CA LEU A 268 -7.62 40.36 7.38
C LEU A 268 -7.89 40.69 8.86
N ALA A 269 -9.08 41.17 9.17
CA ALA A 269 -9.54 41.41 10.53
C ALA A 269 -10.67 40.44 10.88
N LEU A 270 -10.47 39.64 11.94
CA LEU A 270 -11.49 38.70 12.40
C LEU A 270 -12.60 39.36 13.22
N ASP A 271 -12.35 40.56 13.77
CA ASP A 271 -13.30 41.34 14.58
C ASP A 271 -13.97 40.55 15.72
N GLY A 272 -13.28 39.54 16.28
CA GLY A 272 -13.79 38.70 17.36
C GLY A 272 -14.57 37.46 16.91
N HIS A 273 -14.63 37.19 15.60
CA HIS A 273 -15.36 36.06 15.02
C HIS A 273 -14.43 34.95 14.50
N GLY A 274 -14.67 33.71 14.94
CA GLY A 274 -13.86 32.55 14.59
C GLY A 274 -14.08 32.11 13.15
N GLN A 275 -12.99 31.89 12.41
CA GLN A 275 -13.03 31.47 11.01
C GLN A 275 -12.29 30.14 10.81
N THR A 276 -12.80 29.32 9.90
CA THR A 276 -12.10 28.14 9.39
C THR A 276 -11.78 28.37 7.91
N ILE A 277 -10.49 28.41 7.59
CA ILE A 277 -9.99 28.59 6.23
C ILE A 277 -9.22 27.35 5.79
N GLY A 278 -9.02 27.23 4.49
CA GLY A 278 -8.09 26.27 3.91
C GLY A 278 -6.64 26.73 4.11
N THR A 279 -5.87 26.70 3.04
CA THR A 279 -4.46 27.13 3.06
C THR A 279 -4.34 28.63 3.20
N LEU A 280 -3.41 29.08 4.04
CA LEU A 280 -3.09 30.49 4.23
C LEU A 280 -1.77 30.84 3.56
N SER A 281 -1.76 31.91 2.75
CA SER A 281 -0.55 32.44 2.13
C SER A 281 -0.52 33.97 2.01
N GLY A 282 0.66 34.51 1.69
CA GLY A 282 0.89 35.94 1.51
C GLY A 282 1.72 36.57 2.63
N ALA A 283 1.78 37.90 2.63
CA ALA A 283 2.68 38.69 3.48
C ALA A 283 1.98 39.90 4.15
N GLY A 284 0.65 39.94 4.13
CA GLY A 284 -0.15 40.99 4.78
C GLY A 284 -0.24 40.83 6.30
N ALA A 285 -1.22 41.50 6.91
CA ALA A 285 -1.48 41.40 8.35
C ALA A 285 -2.75 40.57 8.63
N ILE A 286 -2.71 39.76 9.68
CA ILE A 286 -3.89 39.11 10.26
C ILE A 286 -4.06 39.62 11.69
N ASP A 287 -5.18 40.31 11.93
CA ASP A 287 -5.63 40.67 13.27
C ASP A 287 -6.66 39.63 13.76
N LEU A 288 -6.24 38.80 14.73
CA LEU A 288 -7.09 37.78 15.32
C LEU A 288 -8.15 38.37 16.26
N GLY A 289 -7.98 39.61 16.75
CA GLY A 289 -8.76 40.13 17.86
C GLY A 289 -8.67 39.20 19.08
N ALA A 290 -9.80 38.66 19.53
CA ALA A 290 -9.89 37.62 20.56
C ALA A 290 -10.31 36.25 20.02
N ALA A 291 -10.43 36.10 18.70
CA ALA A 291 -10.97 34.90 18.05
C ALA A 291 -9.91 33.84 17.77
N VAL A 292 -10.35 32.64 17.35
CA VAL A 292 -9.45 31.60 16.85
C VAL A 292 -9.54 31.52 15.33
N LEU A 293 -8.38 31.56 14.66
CA LEU A 293 -8.26 31.23 13.25
C LEU A 293 -7.86 29.76 13.09
N SER A 294 -8.76 28.96 12.51
CA SER A 294 -8.47 27.59 12.10
C SER A 294 -7.96 27.56 10.67
N LEU A 295 -6.77 26.99 10.45
CA LEU A 295 -6.11 26.96 9.14
C LEU A 295 -5.74 25.54 8.70
N GLY A 296 -5.81 25.28 7.39
CA GLY A 296 -5.46 24.00 6.76
C GLY A 296 -6.64 23.07 6.47
N ALA A 297 -7.88 23.57 6.45
CA ALA A 297 -9.08 22.75 6.23
C ALA A 297 -9.19 22.12 4.82
N ASP A 298 -8.31 22.49 3.88
CA ASP A 298 -8.24 21.95 2.52
C ASP A 298 -7.11 20.91 2.34
N ASP A 299 -6.46 20.49 3.42
CA ASP A 299 -5.33 19.55 3.45
C ASP A 299 -4.10 19.97 2.63
N GLN A 300 -4.06 21.21 2.11
CA GLN A 300 -2.95 21.74 1.34
C GLN A 300 -1.93 22.44 2.25
N SER A 301 -0.72 22.66 1.74
CA SER A 301 0.37 23.33 2.46
C SER A 301 0.52 24.79 2.00
N GLY A 302 0.86 25.69 2.93
CA GLY A 302 1.04 27.11 2.64
C GLY A 302 2.07 27.81 3.52
N THR A 303 2.59 28.91 2.99
CA THR A 303 3.54 29.79 3.67
C THR A 303 2.93 31.17 3.82
N PHE A 304 2.84 31.63 5.07
CA PHE A 304 2.42 32.98 5.41
C PHE A 304 3.59 33.74 6.03
N ALA A 305 4.11 34.72 5.30
CA ALA A 305 5.22 35.57 5.70
C ALA A 305 4.77 36.88 6.41
N GLY A 306 3.46 37.01 6.62
CA GLY A 306 2.83 38.20 7.19
C GLY A 306 2.80 38.23 8.72
N ALA A 307 2.41 39.37 9.27
CA ALA A 307 2.28 39.53 10.72
C ALA A 307 0.97 38.95 11.25
N ILE A 308 1.00 38.24 12.38
CA ILE A 308 -0.19 37.76 13.09
C ILE A 308 -0.21 38.35 14.49
N THR A 309 -1.27 39.10 14.81
CA THR A 309 -1.41 39.88 16.05
C THR A 309 -2.74 39.61 16.75
N GLY A 310 -2.88 40.11 17.98
CA GLY A 310 -4.11 40.00 18.78
C GLY A 310 -3.99 39.08 20.00
N SER A 311 -5.04 39.02 20.80
CA SER A 311 -5.14 38.12 21.96
C SER A 311 -5.70 36.73 21.63
N GLY A 312 -6.21 36.58 20.42
CA GLY A 312 -6.73 35.33 19.85
C GLY A 312 -5.66 34.28 19.56
N GLY A 313 -6.10 33.11 19.12
CA GLY A 313 -5.25 31.93 18.92
C GLY A 313 -5.26 31.38 17.50
N ILE A 314 -4.33 30.46 17.22
CA ILE A 314 -4.24 29.72 15.96
C ILE A 314 -4.55 28.26 16.21
N ARG A 315 -5.37 27.64 15.36
CA ARG A 315 -5.56 26.18 15.35
C ARG A 315 -5.21 25.59 14.00
N LYS A 316 -4.17 24.76 13.95
CA LYS A 316 -3.77 24.02 12.76
C LYS A 316 -4.60 22.73 12.64
N VAL A 317 -5.31 22.59 11.53
CA VAL A 317 -6.15 21.44 11.14
C VAL A 317 -5.72 20.90 9.78
N GLY A 318 -6.18 19.70 9.40
CA GLY A 318 -5.89 19.06 8.12
C GLY A 318 -4.43 18.60 7.94
N ALA A 319 -4.17 17.78 6.94
CA ALA A 319 -2.89 17.07 6.76
C ALA A 319 -1.71 17.95 6.31
N GLY A 320 -1.97 19.09 5.66
CA GLY A 320 -0.95 19.96 5.09
C GLY A 320 -0.04 20.68 6.11
N THR A 321 1.02 21.33 5.63
CA THR A 321 1.95 22.12 6.45
C THR A 321 1.63 23.60 6.39
N ALA A 322 1.57 24.27 7.54
CA ALA A 322 1.52 25.72 7.65
C ALA A 322 2.86 26.27 8.12
N LEU A 323 3.54 27.05 7.27
CA LEU A 323 4.76 27.76 7.61
C LEU A 323 4.42 29.22 7.94
N LEU A 324 4.61 29.63 9.20
CA LEU A 324 4.45 31.02 9.64
C LEU A 324 5.84 31.68 9.69
N ASP A 325 6.21 32.32 8.58
CA ASP A 325 7.53 32.90 8.34
C ASP A 325 7.62 34.38 8.78
N GLY A 326 6.46 35.01 9.03
CA GLY A 326 6.36 36.40 9.49
C GLY A 326 6.31 36.58 11.01
N ALA A 327 6.35 37.84 11.45
CA ALA A 327 6.31 38.21 12.86
C ALA A 327 4.96 37.85 13.51
N SER A 328 4.95 36.84 14.37
CA SER A 328 3.76 36.44 15.16
C SER A 328 3.91 36.94 16.59
N SER A 329 3.09 37.93 16.98
CA SER A 329 3.07 38.53 18.33
C SER A 329 1.76 38.33 19.08
N TYR A 330 0.86 37.49 18.55
CA TYR A 330 -0.37 37.12 19.24
C TYR A 330 -0.08 36.36 20.55
N THR A 331 -0.96 36.51 21.54
CA THR A 331 -0.77 35.94 22.88
C THR A 331 -1.68 34.77 23.20
N GLY A 332 -2.70 34.51 22.37
CA GLY A 332 -3.61 33.39 22.56
C GLY A 332 -3.00 32.04 22.18
N ARG A 333 -3.70 30.96 22.55
CA ARG A 333 -3.20 29.58 22.41
C ARG A 333 -2.99 29.19 20.95
N THR A 334 -1.84 28.58 20.67
CA THR A 334 -1.59 27.83 19.42
C THR A 334 -1.92 26.35 19.64
N ASP A 335 -2.78 25.79 18.79
CA ASP A 335 -3.28 24.41 18.88
C ASP A 335 -2.97 23.68 17.56
N VAL A 336 -2.43 22.47 17.61
CA VAL A 336 -2.11 21.67 16.42
C VAL A 336 -2.88 20.36 16.50
N SER A 337 -4.01 20.31 15.79
CA SER A 337 -4.97 19.19 15.78
C SER A 337 -4.85 18.29 14.54
N GLY A 338 -4.04 18.67 13.56
CA GLY A 338 -3.70 17.87 12.37
C GLY A 338 -2.62 18.55 11.52
N GLY A 339 -1.77 17.77 10.84
CA GLY A 339 -0.66 18.28 10.00
C GLY A 339 0.42 19.02 10.80
N THR A 340 1.19 19.89 10.13
CA THR A 340 2.43 20.47 10.70
C THR A 340 2.38 22.00 10.77
N LEU A 341 2.87 22.61 11.87
CA LEU A 341 3.04 24.06 12.02
C LEU A 341 4.54 24.38 12.22
N ARG A 342 5.10 25.32 11.43
CA ARG A 342 6.54 25.64 11.41
C ARG A 342 6.84 27.14 11.54
N ARG A 343 8.04 27.49 12.03
CA ARG A 343 8.65 28.84 12.02
C ARG A 343 9.93 28.88 11.18
N ALA A 344 10.35 30.10 10.80
CA ALA A 344 11.51 30.40 9.95
C ALA A 344 12.86 29.89 10.46
N ASP A 345 13.07 29.85 11.78
CA ASP A 345 14.34 29.48 12.43
C ASP A 345 14.58 27.96 12.48
N GLY A 346 13.72 27.18 11.84
CA GLY A 346 13.78 25.73 11.80
C GLY A 346 13.37 25.07 13.12
N THR A 347 12.96 25.85 14.12
CA THR A 347 12.45 25.33 15.38
C THR A 347 11.07 24.73 15.13
N ILE A 348 10.95 23.43 15.40
CA ILE A 348 9.65 22.75 15.41
C ILE A 348 9.06 23.01 16.79
N ALA A 349 8.11 23.94 16.86
CA ALA A 349 7.36 24.18 18.09
C ALA A 349 6.20 23.19 18.13
N VAL A 350 6.40 22.07 18.84
CA VAL A 350 5.32 21.12 19.12
C VAL A 350 4.97 21.21 20.59
N GLN A 351 3.70 21.47 20.89
CA GLN A 351 3.11 21.12 22.18
C GLN A 351 2.66 19.69 22.10
N VAL A 352 3.32 18.80 22.83
CA VAL A 352 3.00 17.38 22.79
C VAL A 352 2.15 17.01 24.00
N PRO A 353 0.87 16.66 23.82
CA PRO A 353 0.04 16.22 24.93
C PRO A 353 0.55 14.88 25.44
N LEU A 354 0.94 14.83 26.71
CA LEU A 354 1.15 13.57 27.40
C LEU A 354 -0.21 12.89 27.48
N THR A 355 -0.37 11.74 26.84
CA THR A 355 -1.62 10.96 26.84
C THR A 355 -1.40 9.64 27.56
N ALA A 356 -2.38 9.21 28.35
CA ALA A 356 -2.24 8.07 29.24
C ALA A 356 -2.72 6.73 28.64
N PRO A 357 -2.07 5.60 28.99
CA PRO A 357 -0.77 5.52 29.66
C PRO A 357 0.38 5.85 28.70
N ILE A 358 1.45 6.44 29.25
CA ILE A 358 2.34 7.34 28.51
C ILE A 358 3.33 6.60 27.61
N THR A 359 3.17 6.78 26.29
CA THR A 359 4.25 6.74 25.29
C THR A 359 4.04 7.88 24.32
N THR A 360 4.69 9.01 24.54
CA THR A 360 4.65 10.14 23.61
C THR A 360 5.94 10.13 22.79
N ILE A 361 5.84 9.97 21.47
CA ILE A 361 7.00 9.95 20.56
C ILE A 361 7.08 11.29 19.84
N VAL A 362 8.30 11.81 19.76
CA VAL A 362 8.59 13.07 19.11
C VAL A 362 9.70 12.80 18.13
N ALA A 363 9.31 12.70 16.86
CA ALA A 363 10.22 12.45 15.77
C ALA A 363 11.23 13.61 15.65
N LEU A 364 12.47 13.28 15.31
CA LEU A 364 13.55 14.24 15.07
C LEU A 364 14.22 13.95 13.71
N PRO A 365 14.90 14.95 13.11
CA PRO A 365 15.65 14.75 11.87
C PRO A 365 16.71 13.64 12.00
N THR A 366 16.97 12.89 10.93
CA THR A 366 17.96 11.81 10.94
C THR A 366 19.39 12.38 10.80
N PRO A 367 20.36 11.95 11.62
CA PRO A 367 21.75 12.39 11.46
C PRO A 367 22.35 11.86 10.14
N PRO A 368 23.20 12.65 9.44
CA PRO A 368 23.95 12.17 8.29
C PRO A 368 25.11 11.25 8.72
N GLY A 369 25.29 10.13 8.02
CA GLY A 369 26.42 9.20 8.24
C GLY A 369 26.24 8.27 9.45
N ASP A 370 27.35 7.96 10.13
CA ASP A 370 27.40 7.05 11.29
C ASP A 370 27.19 7.76 12.65
N GLU A 371 26.85 9.05 12.63
CA GLU A 371 26.66 9.85 13.85
C GLU A 371 25.40 9.40 14.61
N ARG A 372 25.54 9.17 15.92
CA ARG A 372 24.50 8.57 16.77
C ARG A 372 24.16 9.43 17.99
N VAL A 373 24.09 10.75 17.79
CA VAL A 373 23.85 11.72 18.87
C VAL A 373 22.51 12.44 18.67
N VAL A 374 21.71 12.56 19.73
CA VAL A 374 20.45 13.31 19.75
C VAL A 374 20.51 14.40 20.83
N ASP A 375 20.21 15.66 20.47
CA ASP A 375 20.18 16.82 21.38
C ASP A 375 18.78 17.46 21.42
N ALA A 376 18.28 17.81 22.62
CA ALA A 376 16.96 18.40 22.77
C ALA A 376 16.82 19.32 23.98
N TRP A 377 16.07 20.42 23.80
CA TRP A 377 15.55 21.25 24.87
C TRP A 377 14.09 20.90 25.14
N ILE A 378 13.79 20.56 26.39
CA ILE A 378 12.47 20.09 26.83
C ILE A 378 11.97 21.06 27.91
N THR A 379 10.79 21.64 27.71
CA THR A 379 10.12 22.52 28.67
C THR A 379 8.93 21.80 29.27
N VAL A 380 9.00 21.57 30.58
CA VAL A 380 8.02 20.78 31.35
C VAL A 380 7.19 21.74 32.19
N PRO A 381 5.85 21.73 32.10
CA PRO A 381 5.01 22.58 32.94
C PRO A 381 4.98 22.07 34.39
N ALA A 382 4.60 22.94 35.34
CA ALA A 382 4.59 22.62 36.77
C ALA A 382 3.58 21.52 37.17
N ASP A 383 2.58 21.27 36.32
CA ASP A 383 1.53 20.25 36.50
C ASP A 383 1.87 18.92 35.81
N ALA A 384 3.08 18.77 35.24
CA ALA A 384 3.52 17.50 34.69
C ALA A 384 3.75 16.44 35.79
N PRO A 385 3.61 15.14 35.45
CA PRO A 385 3.89 14.07 36.40
C PRO A 385 5.29 14.16 37.00
N PRO A 386 5.43 13.99 38.34
CA PRO A 386 6.74 14.04 38.99
C PRO A 386 7.66 12.88 38.57
N ASP A 387 7.09 11.83 37.96
CA ASP A 387 7.79 10.66 37.46
C ASP A 387 8.02 10.68 35.94
N LEU A 388 7.82 11.82 35.27
CA LEU A 388 8.06 12.00 33.83
C LEU A 388 9.53 11.73 33.48
N GLY A 389 9.78 10.73 32.64
CA GLY A 389 11.08 10.40 32.06
C GLY A 389 11.12 10.60 30.55
N VAL A 390 12.34 10.58 30.00
CA VAL A 390 12.61 10.73 28.57
C VAL A 390 13.71 9.76 28.12
N GLY A 391 13.69 9.39 26.84
CA GLY A 391 14.81 8.75 26.17
C GLY A 391 14.89 9.15 24.69
N ALA A 392 15.89 8.64 23.99
CA ALA A 392 16.09 8.86 22.56
C ALA A 392 16.39 7.55 21.81
N PHE A 393 16.14 7.55 20.51
CA PHE A 393 16.41 6.41 19.62
C PHE A 393 16.91 6.88 18.24
N ILE A 394 17.65 6.00 17.55
CA ILE A 394 18.12 6.14 16.15
C ILE A 394 18.00 4.79 15.42
N VAL A 395 17.59 4.81 14.16
CA VAL A 395 17.61 3.70 13.22
C VAL A 395 18.63 4.01 12.12
N ASP A 396 19.65 3.18 11.97
CA ASP A 396 20.67 3.42 10.94
C ASP A 396 20.18 3.05 9.53
N GLN A 397 21.01 3.36 8.52
CA GLN A 397 20.72 3.07 7.12
C GLN A 397 20.51 1.58 6.80
N HIS A 398 20.94 0.68 7.69
CA HIS A 398 20.77 -0.77 7.58
C HIS A 398 19.59 -1.29 8.41
N GLY A 399 18.75 -0.39 8.95
CA GLY A 399 17.61 -0.75 9.79
C GLY A 399 17.99 -1.22 11.19
N ARG A 400 19.24 -1.01 11.64
CA ARG A 400 19.65 -1.35 13.02
C ARG A 400 19.19 -0.27 13.99
N TRP A 401 18.63 -0.72 15.10
CA TRP A 401 18.00 0.12 16.12
C TRP A 401 18.93 0.38 17.30
N PHE A 402 19.02 1.65 17.70
CA PHE A 402 19.79 2.15 18.85
C PHE A 402 18.89 2.99 19.75
N GLN A 403 18.95 2.82 21.07
CA GLN A 403 18.15 3.63 22.00
C GLN A 403 18.85 3.81 23.35
N ARG A 404 18.49 4.87 24.07
CA ARG A 404 18.95 5.14 25.45
C ARG A 404 17.89 5.91 26.24
N ILE A 405 17.63 5.47 27.47
CA ILE A 405 16.80 6.20 28.44
C ILE A 405 17.69 7.16 29.23
N ASP A 406 17.17 8.34 29.55
CA ASP A 406 17.80 9.24 30.52
C ASP A 406 17.61 8.67 31.93
N PRO A 407 18.69 8.43 32.70
CA PRO A 407 18.55 7.94 34.07
C PRO A 407 17.79 8.92 34.98
N GLU A 408 17.78 10.21 34.67
CA GLU A 408 17.11 11.24 35.47
C GLU A 408 15.69 11.53 34.98
N ARG A 409 14.79 11.86 35.92
CA ARG A 409 13.45 12.39 35.59
C ARG A 409 13.55 13.84 35.12
N LEU A 410 12.54 14.27 34.37
CA LEU A 410 12.43 15.62 33.87
C LEU A 410 11.80 16.55 34.93
N PRO A 411 12.54 17.54 35.47
CA PRO A 411 11.97 18.49 36.41
C PRO A 411 11.09 19.54 35.69
N PRO A 412 10.13 20.18 36.39
CA PRO A 412 9.46 21.37 35.88
C PRO A 412 10.45 22.47 35.45
N GLY A 413 10.16 23.14 34.34
CA GLY A 413 11.03 24.13 33.71
C GLY A 413 11.72 23.61 32.45
N ARG A 414 12.69 24.37 31.93
CA ARG A 414 13.41 24.07 30.69
C ARG A 414 14.71 23.32 30.97
N SER A 415 14.90 22.18 30.30
CA SER A 415 16.02 21.24 30.49
C SER A 415 16.69 20.89 29.16
N HIS A 416 18.02 20.79 29.13
CA HIS A 416 18.79 20.26 27.99
C HIS A 416 19.03 18.76 28.17
N ARG A 417 18.91 17.96 27.10
CA ARG A 417 19.21 16.53 27.10
C ARG A 417 20.00 16.13 25.87
N ARG A 418 21.10 15.40 26.10
CA ARG A 418 21.99 14.86 25.05
C ARG A 418 22.13 13.35 25.19
N PHE A 419 21.85 12.63 24.12
CA PHE A 419 21.92 11.16 24.06
C PHE A 419 23.00 10.74 23.06
N ASP A 420 23.96 9.93 23.49
CA ASP A 420 24.98 9.29 22.63
C ASP A 420 24.69 7.79 22.55
N LEU A 421 24.48 7.28 21.32
CA LEU A 421 23.93 5.95 21.03
C LEU A 421 24.92 4.99 20.31
N GLY A 422 26.24 5.25 20.24
CA GLY A 422 27.28 4.34 19.69
C GLY A 422 28.10 3.57 20.76
N ALA A 423 28.82 2.45 20.53
CA ALA A 423 29.05 1.55 19.39
C ALA A 423 28.62 0.08 19.65
N THR A 424 27.97 -0.24 20.77
CA THR A 424 27.66 -1.64 21.15
C THR A 424 26.38 -1.80 21.98
N GLN A 425 25.24 -1.27 21.54
CA GLN A 425 23.94 -1.70 22.09
C GLN A 425 22.86 -1.78 21.00
N ASN A 426 22.77 -2.95 20.36
CA ASN A 426 21.55 -3.42 19.71
C ASN A 426 20.55 -3.73 20.84
N LEU A 427 19.48 -2.92 20.93
CA LEU A 427 18.35 -3.01 21.88
C LEU A 427 18.55 -3.84 23.17
N CYS A 428 18.85 -3.13 24.27
CA CYS A 428 18.24 -3.48 25.55
C CYS A 428 16.73 -3.28 25.44
N SER A 429 15.98 -4.34 25.18
CA SER A 429 14.60 -4.45 25.66
C SER A 429 14.67 -4.68 27.17
N GLN A 430 14.73 -3.60 27.96
CA GLN A 430 14.32 -3.72 29.35
C GLN A 430 12.79 -3.66 29.38
N PRO A 431 12.07 -4.76 29.67
CA PRO A 431 10.68 -4.65 30.06
C PRO A 431 10.70 -4.00 31.45
N GLY A 432 10.27 -2.75 31.52
CA GLY A 432 10.36 -2.01 32.77
C GLY A 432 9.44 -0.80 32.82
N LEU A 433 9.58 0.17 31.91
CA LEU A 433 8.94 1.48 32.12
C LEU A 433 8.42 2.18 30.85
N ALA A 434 8.66 1.65 29.65
CA ALA A 434 8.05 2.11 28.41
C ALA A 434 7.90 0.94 27.44
N LEU A 435 6.68 0.46 27.23
CA LEU A 435 6.36 -0.59 26.25
C LEU A 435 6.38 0.04 24.84
N TRP A 436 7.33 -0.39 24.01
CA TRP A 436 7.36 -0.07 22.59
C TRP A 436 6.63 -1.16 21.77
N THR A 437 5.83 -0.77 20.79
CA THR A 437 5.21 -1.63 19.78
C THR A 437 5.97 -1.51 18.45
N ALA A 438 5.87 -2.51 17.58
CA ALA A 438 6.43 -2.45 16.23
C ALA A 438 5.83 -1.30 15.38
N LEU A 439 4.60 -0.86 15.71
CA LEU A 439 3.97 0.33 15.11
C LEU A 439 4.66 1.61 15.59
N GLN A 440 4.93 1.74 16.89
CA GLN A 440 5.69 2.86 17.47
C GLN A 440 7.10 2.98 16.88
N ALA A 441 7.69 1.85 16.48
CA ALA A 441 8.95 1.77 15.75
C ALA A 441 8.83 2.11 14.25
N THR A 442 7.68 1.90 13.61
CA THR A 442 7.49 2.22 12.17
C THR A 442 7.04 3.66 11.92
N VAL A 443 6.38 4.32 12.89
CA VAL A 443 6.05 5.76 12.79
C VAL A 443 7.15 6.67 13.35
N ALA A 444 8.12 6.09 14.04
CA ALA A 444 9.33 6.75 14.46
C ALA A 444 10.19 7.09 13.22
N THR A 445 10.48 8.38 12.99
CA THR A 445 11.54 8.79 12.06
C THR A 445 12.84 8.06 12.41
N ARG A 446 13.83 7.95 11.51
CA ARG A 446 15.12 7.30 11.83
C ARG A 446 15.88 7.90 13.05
N ALA A 447 15.39 8.96 13.69
CA ALA A 447 15.81 9.42 15.02
C ALA A 447 14.63 10.07 15.79
N GLY A 448 14.60 10.04 17.13
CA GLY A 448 13.56 10.75 17.90
C GLY A 448 13.67 10.64 19.43
N LEU A 449 12.75 11.30 20.14
CA LEU A 449 12.56 11.22 21.60
C LEU A 449 11.32 10.41 21.96
N PHE A 450 11.34 9.81 23.15
CA PHE A 450 10.17 9.17 23.75
C PHE A 450 10.01 9.59 25.21
N PHE A 451 8.78 9.80 25.65
CA PHE A 451 8.45 10.20 27.03
C PHE A 451 7.59 9.13 27.69
N TRP A 452 7.75 8.98 29.01
CA TRP A 452 7.07 7.97 29.81
C TRP A 452 6.79 8.47 31.23
N SER A 453 5.70 8.02 31.83
CA SER A 453 5.37 8.17 33.27
C SER A 453 4.24 7.20 33.61
N ALA A 454 4.21 6.73 34.87
CA ALA A 454 3.17 5.89 35.43
C ALA A 454 1.90 6.67 35.79
N SER A 455 1.98 8.00 35.87
CA SER A 455 0.85 8.87 36.17
C SER A 455 0.17 9.34 34.89
N ALA A 456 -1.14 9.14 34.78
CA ALA A 456 -1.90 9.74 33.69
C ALA A 456 -1.80 11.27 33.76
N SER A 457 -1.45 11.88 32.63
CA SER A 457 -1.45 13.33 32.46
C SER A 457 -2.23 13.72 31.23
N ARG A 458 -2.62 14.99 31.15
CA ARG A 458 -3.06 15.68 29.93
C ARG A 458 -2.27 16.97 29.73
N CYS A 459 -1.19 17.15 30.47
CA CYS A 459 -0.31 18.30 30.30
C CYS A 459 0.41 18.18 28.95
N ALA A 460 0.76 19.33 28.38
CA ALA A 460 1.54 19.38 27.16
C ALA A 460 2.96 19.84 27.51
N ILE A 461 3.95 19.16 26.96
CA ILE A 461 5.36 19.55 27.09
C ILE A 461 5.80 20.28 25.82
N GLY A 462 6.63 21.31 25.98
CA GLY A 462 7.24 22.02 24.87
C GLY A 462 8.57 21.37 24.51
N ILE A 463 8.81 21.14 23.21
CA ILE A 463 10.06 20.54 22.74
C ILE A 463 10.67 21.41 21.65
N GLU A 464 11.96 21.66 21.80
CA GLU A 464 12.82 22.31 20.80
C GLU A 464 14.01 21.37 20.54
N GLY A 465 13.92 20.54 19.50
CA GLY A 465 14.93 19.51 19.18
C GLY A 465 15.90 19.90 18.07
N ARG A 466 17.15 19.41 18.14
CA ARG A 466 18.13 19.45 17.03
C ARG A 466 18.98 18.18 17.03
N VAL A 467 19.31 17.65 15.86
CA VAL A 467 20.33 16.57 15.75
C VAL A 467 21.66 17.19 15.34
N SER A 468 22.76 16.83 16.01
CA SER A 468 24.08 17.42 15.70
C SER A 468 24.55 17.05 14.29
N GLY A 469 25.25 17.97 13.62
CA GLY A 469 25.83 17.75 12.29
C GLY A 469 25.12 18.42 11.10
N GLN A 470 23.90 18.97 11.25
CA GLN A 470 23.20 19.69 10.18
C GLN A 470 23.17 21.22 10.39
N ALA A 471 23.66 21.97 9.39
CA ALA A 471 23.54 23.44 9.32
C ALA A 471 22.16 23.91 8.78
N THR A 472 21.34 22.99 8.26
CA THR A 472 20.01 23.23 7.70
C THR A 472 19.02 22.15 8.13
N PRO A 473 17.90 22.50 8.78
CA PRO A 473 16.95 21.53 9.32
C PRO A 473 15.92 21.03 8.28
N VAL A 474 15.66 19.72 8.29
CA VAL A 474 14.57 19.03 7.56
C VAL A 474 13.43 18.71 8.53
N ALA A 475 12.18 18.66 8.05
CA ALA A 475 10.96 18.52 8.85
C ALA A 475 10.95 17.31 9.80
N ALA A 476 10.28 17.43 10.93
CA ALA A 476 9.92 16.30 11.79
C ALA A 476 8.40 16.24 11.97
N ASP A 477 7.86 15.03 11.97
CA ASP A 477 6.43 14.74 12.10
C ASP A 477 6.04 14.57 13.57
N VAL A 478 4.81 14.93 13.91
CA VAL A 478 4.22 14.67 15.23
C VAL A 478 3.21 13.56 15.05
N VAL A 479 3.45 12.42 15.67
CA VAL A 479 2.55 11.26 15.60
C VAL A 479 1.77 11.17 16.91
N PRO A 480 0.53 11.68 17.00
CA PRO A 480 -0.31 11.45 18.17
C PRO A 480 -0.71 9.98 18.24
N ILE A 481 -0.44 9.33 19.38
CA ILE A 481 -0.88 7.96 19.64
C ILE A 481 -2.34 8.02 20.14
N ALA A 482 -3.26 7.39 19.40
CA ALA A 482 -4.65 7.26 19.82
C ALA A 482 -4.73 6.49 21.15
N SER A 483 -5.50 7.00 22.12
CA SER A 483 -5.70 6.32 23.41
C SER A 483 -6.45 5.01 23.22
N THR A 484 -5.73 3.91 23.05
CA THR A 484 -6.28 2.59 23.33
C THR A 484 -6.17 2.37 24.84
N GLN A 485 -7.31 2.11 25.49
CA GLN A 485 -7.32 1.67 26.88
C GLN A 485 -6.34 0.50 27.02
N VAL A 486 -5.23 0.75 27.70
CA VAL A 486 -4.42 -0.34 28.25
C VAL A 486 -5.31 -0.99 29.31
N PRO A 487 -5.56 -2.32 29.24
CA PRO A 487 -6.15 -3.03 30.36
C PRO A 487 -5.34 -2.67 31.59
N THR A 488 -5.99 -2.29 32.69
CA THR A 488 -5.36 -2.11 34.01
C THR A 488 -4.64 -3.41 34.38
N ALA A 489 -3.40 -3.55 33.92
CA ALA A 489 -2.48 -4.57 34.37
C ALA A 489 -2.04 -4.15 35.77
N ILE A 490 -2.23 -5.07 36.71
CA ILE A 490 -1.86 -4.98 38.11
C ILE A 490 -0.48 -4.34 38.21
N VAL A 491 -0.40 -3.17 38.85
CA VAL A 491 0.84 -2.60 39.35
C VAL A 491 1.42 -3.64 40.31
N PRO A 492 2.57 -4.29 40.04
CA PRO A 492 3.29 -4.93 41.10
C PRO A 492 3.69 -3.81 42.05
N SER A 493 3.19 -3.84 43.29
CA SER A 493 3.65 -2.96 44.36
C SER A 493 5.17 -2.90 44.29
N ALA A 494 5.73 -1.69 44.30
CA ALA A 494 7.17 -1.46 44.23
C ALA A 494 7.93 -2.28 45.28
N SER A 495 8.32 -3.51 44.94
CA SER A 495 9.37 -4.21 45.64
C SER A 495 10.66 -3.66 45.07
N THR A 496 11.33 -2.83 45.88
CA THR A 496 12.77 -2.58 45.89
C THR A 496 13.52 -3.15 44.69
N ALA A 497 14.06 -2.26 43.86
CA ALA A 497 15.04 -2.54 42.82
C ALA A 497 15.93 -3.72 43.21
N THR A 498 15.54 -4.91 42.77
CA THR A 498 16.33 -6.12 42.89
C THR A 498 17.02 -6.21 41.55
N THR A 499 18.33 -6.01 41.57
CA THR A 499 19.29 -6.33 40.50
C THR A 499 18.70 -7.28 39.46
N ALA A 500 18.67 -6.84 38.20
CA ALA A 500 18.29 -7.68 37.06
C ALA A 500 18.99 -9.04 37.18
N SER A 501 18.21 -10.08 37.45
CA SER A 501 18.70 -11.45 37.40
C SER A 501 19.29 -11.70 36.02
N SER A 502 20.52 -12.18 35.97
CA SER A 502 21.22 -12.58 34.74
C SER A 502 20.73 -13.91 34.16
N GLN A 503 19.72 -14.57 34.77
CA GLN A 503 19.26 -15.88 34.33
C GLN A 503 18.09 -15.80 33.34
N PRO A 504 18.13 -16.58 32.23
CA PRO A 504 17.02 -16.69 31.29
C PRO A 504 15.71 -17.13 31.96
N ARG A 505 14.59 -16.56 31.54
CA ARG A 505 13.24 -16.92 32.01
C ARG A 505 12.18 -16.68 30.94
N LEU A 506 11.08 -17.41 31.04
CA LEU A 506 9.84 -17.12 30.30
C LEU A 506 8.92 -16.31 31.21
N CYS A 507 8.55 -15.09 30.79
CA CYS A 507 7.58 -14.26 31.49
C CYS A 507 6.19 -14.54 30.90
N GLU A 508 5.19 -14.72 31.75
CA GLU A 508 3.81 -14.93 31.31
C GLU A 508 3.21 -13.63 30.76
N CYS A 509 2.68 -13.70 29.54
CA CYS A 509 1.72 -12.74 29.01
C CYS A 509 0.57 -13.52 28.40
N ALA A 510 -0.65 -13.21 28.87
CA ALA A 510 -1.90 -13.95 28.70
C ALA A 510 -2.07 -15.14 29.67
N SER A 511 -3.24 -15.18 30.33
CA SER A 511 -3.64 -16.30 31.19
C SER A 511 -3.64 -17.61 30.40
N PRO A 512 -3.22 -18.74 30.99
CA PRO A 512 -3.32 -20.03 30.32
C PRO A 512 -4.78 -20.26 29.89
N PRO A 513 -5.03 -20.75 28.67
CA PRO A 513 -6.40 -20.97 28.20
C PRO A 513 -7.10 -21.97 29.12
N GLY A 514 -8.42 -21.79 29.29
CA GLY A 514 -9.30 -22.75 29.95
C GLY A 514 -9.40 -24.08 29.18
N PRO A 515 -10.41 -24.92 29.50
CA PRO A 515 -10.61 -26.20 28.80
C PRO A 515 -10.72 -26.02 27.29
N ALA A 516 -10.25 -27.01 26.53
CA ALA A 516 -10.27 -27.02 25.06
C ALA A 516 -11.20 -28.11 24.52
N HIS A 517 -11.56 -28.05 23.23
CA HIS A 517 -12.22 -29.14 22.53
C HIS A 517 -11.33 -29.73 21.45
N THR A 518 -11.51 -31.03 21.16
CA THR A 518 -10.92 -31.70 20.02
C THR A 518 -11.24 -30.92 18.74
N GLY A 519 -10.22 -30.64 17.93
CA GLY A 519 -10.35 -29.87 16.71
C GLY A 519 -10.41 -28.35 16.88
N GLU A 520 -10.30 -27.80 18.09
CA GLU A 520 -10.16 -26.35 18.32
C GLU A 520 -8.70 -25.94 18.54
N ARG A 521 -8.33 -24.71 18.15
CA ARG A 521 -6.98 -24.20 18.40
C ARG A 521 -6.83 -23.83 19.87
N TRP A 522 -5.92 -24.50 20.55
CA TRP A 522 -5.33 -24.07 21.81
C TRP A 522 -4.00 -23.35 21.54
N GLN A 523 -3.70 -22.29 22.29
CA GLN A 523 -2.44 -21.59 22.13
C GLN A 523 -1.94 -20.99 23.44
N VAL A 524 -0.63 -20.87 23.56
CA VAL A 524 0.02 -20.18 24.69
C VAL A 524 1.06 -19.21 24.16
N SER A 525 1.11 -18.02 24.76
CA SER A 525 2.02 -16.95 24.41
C SER A 525 2.96 -16.63 25.58
N VAL A 526 4.23 -16.36 25.27
CA VAL A 526 5.25 -16.08 26.27
C VAL A 526 6.17 -14.94 25.83
N LEU A 527 6.74 -14.25 26.81
CA LEU A 527 7.80 -13.27 26.60
C LEU A 527 9.13 -13.82 27.12
N PRO A 528 10.10 -14.13 26.25
CA PRO A 528 11.43 -14.51 26.72
C PRO A 528 12.16 -13.31 27.32
N ALA A 529 12.88 -13.56 28.42
CA ALA A 529 13.83 -12.62 29.01
C ALA A 529 15.19 -13.34 29.16
N PRO A 530 16.26 -12.84 28.52
CA PRO A 530 16.29 -11.70 27.61
C PRO A 530 15.49 -11.97 26.33
N PHE A 531 14.97 -10.91 25.71
CA PHE A 531 14.30 -11.04 24.42
C PHE A 531 15.35 -11.15 23.30
N PRO A 532 15.19 -12.02 22.29
CA PRO A 532 16.16 -12.15 21.20
C PRO A 532 16.22 -10.89 20.32
N GLY A 533 17.41 -10.52 19.85
CA GLY A 533 17.63 -9.43 18.90
C GLY A 533 17.08 -9.73 17.50
N ASN A 534 17.10 -10.99 17.06
CA ASN A 534 16.28 -11.50 15.97
C ASN A 534 15.27 -12.56 16.45
N PRO A 535 13.98 -12.20 16.61
CA PRO A 535 12.98 -13.14 17.09
C PRO A 535 12.58 -14.21 16.06
N TYR A 536 13.02 -14.08 14.81
CA TYR A 536 12.81 -15.07 13.75
C TYR A 536 13.96 -16.06 13.61
N ASP A 537 15.11 -15.77 14.25
CA ASP A 537 16.27 -16.64 14.18
C ASP A 537 16.20 -17.70 15.28
N SER A 538 15.86 -18.93 14.90
CA SER A 538 15.82 -20.07 15.83
C SER A 538 17.18 -20.42 16.43
N ASP A 539 18.30 -19.98 15.85
CA ASP A 539 19.63 -20.13 16.44
C ASP A 539 19.87 -19.10 17.54
N GLU A 540 19.15 -17.97 17.51
CA GLU A 540 19.20 -16.95 18.55
C GLU A 540 18.27 -17.29 19.71
N PHE A 541 17.03 -17.66 19.40
CA PHE A 541 16.06 -18.14 20.37
C PHE A 541 15.08 -19.13 19.73
N ALA A 542 14.91 -20.29 20.38
CA ALA A 542 13.91 -21.29 20.00
C ALA A 542 12.98 -21.57 21.17
N LEU A 543 11.67 -21.48 20.91
CA LEU A 543 10.62 -22.00 21.77
C LEU A 543 10.06 -23.28 21.13
N ASP A 544 9.90 -24.34 21.92
CA ASP A 544 9.15 -25.54 21.55
C ASP A 544 8.15 -25.87 22.67
N ALA A 545 7.07 -26.55 22.34
CA ALA A 545 6.22 -27.23 23.30
C ALA A 545 6.25 -28.73 23.06
N VAL A 546 6.47 -29.49 24.13
CA VAL A 546 6.29 -30.93 24.17
C VAL A 546 4.91 -31.20 24.75
N ILE A 547 4.04 -31.83 23.95
CA ILE A 547 2.69 -32.22 24.36
C ILE A 547 2.64 -33.72 24.53
N THR A 548 2.28 -34.20 25.71
CA THR A 548 2.01 -35.62 25.96
C THR A 548 0.51 -35.83 26.05
N GLY A 549 -0.03 -36.60 25.10
CA GLY A 549 -1.45 -36.91 25.00
C GLY A 549 -1.94 -37.95 26.00
N PRO A 550 -3.26 -38.19 26.06
CA PRO A 550 -3.88 -39.19 26.94
C PRO A 550 -3.50 -40.64 26.59
N ASP A 551 -3.02 -40.87 25.37
CA ASP A 551 -2.46 -42.12 24.87
C ASP A 551 -0.96 -42.29 25.20
N HIS A 552 -0.38 -41.36 25.96
CA HIS A 552 1.04 -41.26 26.27
C HIS A 552 1.96 -40.97 25.05
N ALA A 553 1.39 -40.73 23.87
CA ALA A 553 2.16 -40.27 22.72
C ALA A 553 2.64 -38.84 22.97
N THR A 554 3.83 -38.51 22.46
CA THR A 554 4.43 -37.19 22.61
C THR A 554 4.69 -36.56 21.26
N ILE A 555 4.25 -35.31 21.10
CA ILE A 555 4.55 -34.48 19.93
C ILE A 555 5.34 -33.24 20.36
N THR A 556 6.16 -32.71 19.45
CA THR A 556 6.91 -31.46 19.67
C THR A 556 6.44 -30.42 18.67
N LEU A 557 5.93 -29.31 19.17
CA LEU A 557 5.39 -28.20 18.38
C LEU A 557 6.36 -27.01 18.45
N PRO A 558 6.90 -26.53 17.33
CA PRO A 558 7.73 -25.33 17.34
C PRO A 558 6.87 -24.10 17.66
N GLY A 559 7.42 -23.19 18.47
CA GLY A 559 6.87 -21.86 18.68
C GLY A 559 7.40 -20.87 17.65
N PHE A 560 6.66 -19.78 17.44
CA PHE A 560 6.97 -18.73 16.49
C PHE A 560 6.77 -17.35 17.11
N PHE A 561 7.52 -16.37 16.62
CA PHE A 561 7.25 -14.97 16.97
C PHE A 561 6.05 -14.46 16.18
N GLU A 562 5.13 -13.80 16.89
CA GLU A 562 4.06 -13.04 16.27
C GLU A 562 3.90 -11.66 16.88
N GLN A 563 3.44 -10.75 16.03
CA GLN A 563 3.00 -9.42 16.40
C GLN A 563 1.48 -9.39 16.23
N PRO A 564 0.68 -9.18 17.30
CA PRO A 564 -0.74 -8.95 17.17
C PRO A 564 -1.00 -7.79 16.21
N MET A 565 -1.93 -7.97 15.27
CA MET A 565 -2.35 -6.97 14.29
C MET A 565 -3.86 -6.72 14.39
N ARG A 566 -4.28 -5.53 13.99
CA ARG A 566 -5.67 -5.15 13.73
C ARG A 566 -5.77 -4.66 12.29
N SER A 567 -6.88 -4.92 11.62
CA SER A 567 -7.15 -4.34 10.31
C SER A 567 -8.32 -3.36 10.35
N SER A 568 -8.33 -2.43 9.40
CA SER A 568 -9.44 -1.52 9.15
C SER A 568 -9.63 -1.34 7.65
N ASP A 569 -10.89 -1.29 7.23
CA ASP A 569 -11.27 -1.02 5.86
C ASP A 569 -11.29 0.49 5.57
N ARG A 570 -10.53 0.93 4.57
CA ARG A 570 -10.54 2.33 4.10
C ARG A 570 -11.40 2.57 2.88
N GLY A 571 -12.04 1.53 2.35
CA GLY A 571 -12.80 1.55 1.11
C GLY A 571 -11.96 1.28 -0.13
N ASP A 572 -10.75 1.86 -0.21
CA ASP A 572 -9.79 1.65 -1.30
C ASP A 572 -8.78 0.52 -1.02
N ARG A 573 -8.34 0.39 0.23
CA ARG A 573 -7.39 -0.65 0.69
C ARG A 573 -7.69 -1.15 2.10
N GLU A 574 -7.09 -2.28 2.46
CA GLU A 574 -7.06 -2.75 3.85
C GLU A 574 -5.80 -2.21 4.55
N ASP A 575 -5.98 -1.41 5.60
CA ASP A 575 -4.89 -0.99 6.48
C ASP A 575 -4.75 -2.03 7.60
N VAL A 576 -3.57 -2.66 7.69
CA VAL A 576 -3.22 -3.60 8.77
C VAL A 576 -2.11 -2.98 9.61
N VAL A 577 -2.34 -2.86 10.93
CA VAL A 577 -1.41 -2.21 11.85
C VAL A 577 -1.23 -3.04 13.13
N PRO A 578 -0.06 -3.01 13.78
CA PRO A 578 0.14 -3.68 15.06
C PRO A 578 -0.84 -3.21 16.15
N ALA A 579 -1.30 -4.17 16.95
CA ALA A 579 -2.29 -3.99 18.02
C ALA A 579 -1.77 -4.32 19.43
N GLY A 580 -0.49 -4.71 19.57
CA GLY A 580 0.11 -5.10 20.85
C GLY A 580 1.63 -5.17 20.80
N GLY A 581 2.27 -5.74 21.82
CA GLY A 581 3.68 -6.11 21.78
C GLY A 581 3.89 -7.49 21.15
N GLY A 582 5.01 -7.68 20.46
CA GLY A 582 5.38 -8.97 19.90
C GLY A 582 5.74 -9.99 20.99
N HIS A 583 5.43 -11.25 20.74
CA HIS A 583 5.64 -12.35 21.67
C HIS A 583 5.85 -13.67 20.92
N PHE A 584 6.25 -14.72 21.63
CA PHE A 584 6.35 -16.05 21.05
C PHE A 584 5.10 -16.85 21.40
N THR A 585 4.54 -17.53 20.41
CA THR A 585 3.34 -18.35 20.55
C THR A 585 3.62 -19.78 20.12
N VAL A 586 2.97 -20.73 20.79
CA VAL A 586 2.81 -22.11 20.34
C VAL A 586 1.33 -22.35 20.07
N ARG A 587 0.99 -22.99 18.96
CA ARG A 587 -0.37 -23.41 18.61
C ARG A 587 -0.48 -24.94 18.60
N PHE A 588 -1.52 -25.45 19.23
CA PHE A 588 -1.84 -26.87 19.34
C PHE A 588 -3.32 -27.09 19.02
N ARG A 589 -3.64 -28.06 18.18
CA ARG A 589 -5.02 -28.51 17.92
C ARG A 589 -5.16 -29.97 18.36
N PRO A 590 -5.77 -30.24 19.53
CA PRO A 590 -5.87 -31.61 20.04
C PRO A 590 -6.77 -32.46 19.15
N ARG A 591 -6.36 -33.72 18.92
CA ARG A 591 -7.11 -34.72 18.14
C ARG A 591 -7.82 -35.74 19.01
N LEU A 592 -7.37 -35.94 20.25
CA LEU A 592 -7.96 -36.87 21.21
C LEU A 592 -8.57 -36.09 22.38
N PRO A 593 -9.71 -36.53 22.92
CA PRO A 593 -10.21 -35.99 24.19
C PRO A 593 -9.42 -36.56 25.37
N GLY A 594 -9.38 -35.82 26.46
CA GLY A 594 -8.70 -36.18 27.70
C GLY A 594 -7.57 -35.20 28.06
N ARG A 595 -6.81 -35.61 29.07
CA ARG A 595 -5.77 -34.80 29.69
C ARG A 595 -4.51 -34.76 28.85
N HIS A 596 -4.06 -33.56 28.48
CA HIS A 596 -2.81 -33.31 27.76
C HIS A 596 -1.81 -32.56 28.64
N GLN A 597 -0.62 -33.10 28.80
CA GLN A 597 0.46 -32.42 29.54
C GLN A 597 1.26 -31.54 28.60
N VAL A 598 1.52 -30.29 29.00
CA VAL A 598 2.25 -29.32 28.17
C VAL A 598 3.51 -28.86 28.87
N ARG A 599 4.65 -29.01 28.19
CA ARG A 599 5.94 -28.48 28.64
C ARG A 599 6.53 -27.58 27.58
N LEU A 600 6.83 -26.34 27.95
CA LEU A 600 7.58 -25.41 27.13
C LEU A 600 9.08 -25.61 27.34
N THR A 601 9.84 -25.62 26.25
CA THR A 601 11.30 -25.60 26.25
C THR A 601 11.77 -24.39 25.46
N ALA A 602 12.44 -23.46 26.14
CA ALA A 602 13.03 -22.27 25.54
C ALA A 602 14.56 -22.36 25.58
N ARG A 603 15.21 -22.02 24.47
CA ARG A 603 16.67 -22.10 24.31
C ARG A 603 17.19 -20.79 23.70
N TRP A 604 18.25 -20.23 24.29
CA TRP A 604 18.93 -19.02 23.83
C TRP A 604 20.32 -19.35 23.30
N LYS A 605 20.78 -18.53 22.35
CA LYS A 605 22.17 -18.52 21.90
C LYS A 605 23.12 -18.31 23.08
N GLY A 606 24.17 -19.11 23.13
CA GLY A 606 25.15 -19.08 24.24
C GLY A 606 24.84 -20.05 25.39
N GLY A 607 23.80 -20.88 25.28
CA GLY A 607 23.60 -22.05 26.15
C GLY A 607 22.60 -21.88 27.30
N GLY A 608 21.86 -20.77 27.35
CA GLY A 608 20.74 -20.61 28.29
C GLY A 608 19.54 -21.45 27.87
N SER A 609 18.95 -22.23 28.78
CA SER A 609 17.68 -22.92 28.54
C SER A 609 16.74 -22.82 29.74
N VAL A 610 15.44 -22.85 29.45
CA VAL A 610 14.38 -22.86 30.44
C VAL A 610 13.38 -23.93 30.03
N GLU A 611 13.02 -24.80 30.98
CA GLU A 611 11.85 -25.66 30.87
C GLU A 611 10.76 -25.16 31.81
N SER A 612 9.53 -25.11 31.33
CA SER A 612 8.38 -24.70 32.11
C SER A 612 7.23 -25.67 31.83
N ALA A 613 6.77 -26.36 32.88
CA ALA A 613 5.54 -27.15 32.80
C ALA A 613 4.36 -26.21 32.96
N LEU A 614 3.42 -26.26 32.03
CA LEU A 614 2.14 -25.56 32.12
C LEU A 614 1.10 -26.45 32.80
N PRO A 615 -0.01 -25.88 33.30
CA PRO A 615 -1.16 -26.67 33.70
C PRO A 615 -1.61 -27.60 32.58
N ASP A 616 -2.07 -28.79 32.97
CA ASP A 616 -2.60 -29.75 32.01
C ASP A 616 -3.82 -29.17 31.29
N VAL A 617 -3.92 -29.46 29.99
CA VAL A 617 -5.05 -29.04 29.14
C VAL A 617 -6.06 -30.18 29.13
N GLU A 618 -7.21 -29.95 29.76
CA GLU A 618 -8.35 -30.85 29.67
C GLU A 618 -9.09 -30.62 28.35
N VAL A 619 -9.11 -31.65 27.49
CA VAL A 619 -9.75 -31.60 26.17
C VAL A 619 -11.05 -32.41 26.18
N ALA A 620 -12.16 -31.77 25.81
CA ALA A 620 -13.47 -32.42 25.66
C ALA A 620 -13.80 -32.70 24.18
N GLY A 621 -14.83 -33.52 23.93
CA GLY A 621 -15.29 -33.86 22.59
C GLY A 621 -14.98 -35.31 22.18
N GLU A 622 -15.12 -35.60 20.89
CA GLU A 622 -14.83 -36.91 20.29
C GLU A 622 -13.51 -36.86 19.52
N PRO A 623 -12.82 -37.99 19.32
CA PRO A 623 -11.64 -38.03 18.47
C PRO A 623 -11.89 -37.33 17.12
N TRP A 624 -11.04 -36.37 16.79
CA TRP A 624 -11.21 -35.49 15.65
C TRP A 624 -9.98 -35.51 14.75
N ASP A 625 -10.24 -35.56 13.45
CA ASP A 625 -9.22 -35.39 12.43
C ASP A 625 -9.84 -34.75 11.18
N GLY A 626 -9.68 -33.44 11.05
CA GLY A 626 -10.20 -32.65 9.92
C GLY A 626 -9.17 -32.34 8.84
N TYR A 627 -7.97 -32.92 8.94
CA TYR A 627 -6.88 -32.69 8.00
C TYR A 627 -7.04 -33.53 6.74
N VAL A 628 -6.52 -33.02 5.63
CA VAL A 628 -6.47 -33.75 4.35
C VAL A 628 -5.22 -34.63 4.36
N HIS A 629 -5.37 -35.89 3.97
CA HIS A 629 -4.28 -36.85 3.81
C HIS A 629 -4.37 -37.53 2.45
N VAL A 630 -3.25 -38.03 1.95
CA VAL A 630 -3.29 -39.06 0.89
C VAL A 630 -3.95 -40.30 1.48
N ASP A 631 -4.93 -40.85 0.76
CA ASP A 631 -5.68 -42.01 1.24
C ASP A 631 -4.76 -43.23 1.35
N ARG A 632 -4.84 -43.94 2.48
CA ARG A 632 -3.95 -45.07 2.78
C ARG A 632 -4.32 -46.33 2.01
N ALA A 633 -5.59 -46.51 1.65
CA ALA A 633 -6.08 -47.70 0.97
C ALA A 633 -5.95 -47.56 -0.55
N ASP A 634 -6.20 -46.35 -1.07
CA ASP A 634 -6.05 -46.01 -2.47
C ASP A 634 -5.29 -44.69 -2.62
N PRO A 635 -3.94 -44.74 -2.72
CA PRO A 635 -3.08 -43.56 -2.69
C PRO A 635 -3.20 -42.68 -3.93
N ARG A 636 -4.11 -42.98 -4.86
CA ARG A 636 -4.43 -42.09 -5.99
C ARG A 636 -5.36 -40.94 -5.59
N PHE A 637 -5.91 -40.96 -4.37
CA PHE A 637 -6.89 -39.98 -3.92
C PHE A 637 -6.58 -39.43 -2.54
N PHE A 638 -7.32 -38.40 -2.15
CA PHE A 638 -7.25 -37.83 -0.81
C PHE A 638 -8.38 -38.32 0.08
N SER A 639 -8.18 -38.20 1.38
CA SER A 639 -9.17 -38.46 2.40
C SER A 639 -9.11 -37.43 3.51
N ILE A 640 -10.21 -37.27 4.25
CA ILE A 640 -10.26 -36.50 5.49
C ILE A 640 -10.54 -37.45 6.65
N GLY A 641 -9.72 -37.35 7.69
CA GLY A 641 -9.75 -38.24 8.85
C GLY A 641 -9.34 -39.67 8.52
N GLY A 642 -9.67 -40.61 9.42
CA GLY A 642 -9.26 -42.01 9.34
C GLY A 642 -7.96 -42.28 10.10
N GLY A 643 -8.01 -43.30 10.96
CA GLY A 643 -6.87 -43.76 11.77
C GLY A 643 -6.22 -45.01 11.20
N GLU A 644 -5.24 -45.57 11.91
CA GLU A 644 -4.76 -46.92 11.61
C GLU A 644 -5.94 -47.91 11.69
N GLY A 645 -6.25 -48.57 10.56
CA GLY A 645 -7.39 -49.50 10.46
C GLY A 645 -8.78 -48.88 10.30
N THR A 646 -8.93 -47.54 10.24
CA THR A 646 -10.23 -46.88 9.99
C THR A 646 -10.17 -46.06 8.70
N PRO A 647 -11.02 -46.35 7.68
CA PRO A 647 -11.02 -45.59 6.43
C PRO A 647 -11.36 -44.12 6.64
N GLY A 648 -10.61 -43.22 5.98
CA GLY A 648 -10.94 -41.80 5.91
C GLY A 648 -12.12 -41.54 4.97
N ALA A 649 -12.80 -40.40 5.16
CA ALA A 649 -13.83 -39.96 4.23
C ALA A 649 -13.20 -39.55 2.89
N PHE A 650 -13.77 -39.98 1.77
CA PHE A 650 -13.28 -39.61 0.44
C PHE A 650 -13.30 -38.09 0.26
N PHE A 651 -12.18 -37.52 -0.16
CA PHE A 651 -12.06 -36.09 -0.45
C PHE A 651 -11.52 -35.90 -1.86
N TRP A 652 -12.35 -35.32 -2.72
CA TRP A 652 -11.97 -34.96 -4.09
C TRP A 652 -12.08 -33.43 -4.21
N PRO A 653 -10.95 -32.69 -4.21
CA PRO A 653 -10.96 -31.23 -4.18
C PRO A 653 -11.56 -30.67 -5.47
N VAL A 654 -12.58 -29.83 -5.30
CA VAL A 654 -13.20 -29.02 -6.35
C VAL A 654 -12.51 -27.65 -6.29
N GLY A 655 -11.54 -27.46 -7.18
CA GLY A 655 -10.46 -26.48 -7.02
C GLY A 655 -10.49 -25.27 -7.95
N ILE A 656 -9.87 -24.17 -7.51
CA ILE A 656 -9.57 -22.98 -8.33
C ILE A 656 -8.21 -22.39 -7.98
N SER A 657 -7.49 -21.82 -8.96
CA SER A 657 -6.22 -21.15 -8.69
C SER A 657 -6.49 -19.67 -8.38
N LEU A 658 -6.45 -19.32 -7.09
CA LEU A 658 -6.62 -17.93 -6.65
C LEU A 658 -5.28 -17.18 -6.62
N ARG A 659 -4.16 -17.92 -6.55
CA ARG A 659 -2.72 -17.53 -6.57
C ARG A 659 -2.38 -16.21 -5.86
N SER A 660 -2.85 -15.07 -6.37
CA SER A 660 -2.75 -13.74 -5.78
C SER A 660 -3.87 -12.82 -6.28
N ILE A 661 -4.43 -12.02 -5.38
CA ILE A 661 -5.48 -11.03 -5.68
C ILE A 661 -4.97 -9.74 -6.37
N ASN A 662 -3.66 -9.58 -6.54
CA ASN A 662 -3.02 -8.35 -7.03
C ASN A 662 -2.38 -8.49 -8.42
N ASP A 663 -2.81 -9.46 -9.22
CA ASP A 663 -2.19 -9.75 -10.52
C ASP A 663 -2.95 -9.09 -11.68
N VAL A 664 -2.18 -8.62 -12.66
CA VAL A 664 -2.65 -7.93 -13.86
C VAL A 664 -2.80 -8.86 -15.08
N LEU A 665 -2.36 -10.12 -15.00
CA LEU A 665 -2.42 -11.06 -16.12
C LEU A 665 -3.85 -11.25 -16.64
N SER A 666 -4.82 -11.51 -15.76
CA SER A 666 -6.22 -11.65 -16.14
C SER A 666 -6.80 -10.38 -16.78
N GLN A 667 -6.32 -9.20 -16.38
CA GLN A 667 -6.72 -7.93 -17.01
C GLN A 667 -6.12 -7.82 -18.43
N ARG A 668 -4.84 -8.16 -18.59
CA ARG A 668 -4.13 -8.07 -19.88
C ARG A 668 -4.67 -9.08 -20.90
N SER A 669 -4.78 -10.34 -20.48
CA SER A 669 -5.16 -11.47 -21.32
C SER A 669 -6.67 -11.55 -21.52
N MET A 670 -7.45 -11.55 -20.43
CA MET A 670 -8.89 -11.83 -20.46
C MET A 670 -9.77 -10.57 -20.39
N LYS A 671 -9.17 -9.37 -20.39
CA LYS A 671 -9.86 -8.07 -20.31
C LYS A 671 -10.79 -7.94 -19.09
N THR A 672 -10.43 -8.62 -17.99
CA THR A 672 -11.10 -8.48 -16.69
C THR A 672 -10.71 -7.17 -16.02
N ARG A 673 -11.45 -6.76 -14.98
CA ARG A 673 -11.07 -5.64 -14.14
C ARG A 673 -10.02 -6.10 -13.14
N LEU A 674 -9.08 -5.23 -12.78
CA LEU A 674 -8.14 -5.54 -11.70
C LEU A 674 -8.90 -5.64 -10.38
N THR A 675 -8.66 -6.72 -9.64
CA THR A 675 -9.21 -6.89 -8.29
C THR A 675 -8.63 -5.81 -7.37
N PRO A 676 -9.45 -5.09 -6.58
CA PRO A 676 -8.94 -4.08 -5.65
C PRO A 676 -7.93 -4.68 -4.66
N GLU A 677 -6.85 -3.94 -4.39
CA GLU A 677 -5.81 -4.31 -3.41
C GLU A 677 -6.31 -4.11 -1.97
N ARG A 678 -7.30 -4.92 -1.59
CA ARG A 678 -7.96 -4.87 -0.28
C ARG A 678 -7.64 -6.08 0.59
N GLY A 679 -6.53 -6.76 0.30
CA GLY A 679 -5.97 -7.79 1.17
C GLY A 679 -6.97 -8.89 1.52
N THR A 680 -7.12 -9.15 2.82
CA THR A 680 -8.00 -10.19 3.35
C THR A 680 -9.48 -9.95 3.00
N LEU A 681 -9.89 -8.70 2.77
CA LEU A 681 -11.27 -8.37 2.39
C LEU A 681 -11.61 -8.89 0.99
N SER A 682 -10.66 -8.85 0.05
CA SER A 682 -10.84 -9.42 -1.28
C SER A 682 -10.93 -10.96 -1.22
N TYR A 683 -10.07 -11.60 -0.40
CA TYR A 683 -10.17 -13.03 -0.15
C TYR A 683 -11.49 -13.42 0.49
N ALA A 684 -11.97 -12.67 1.50
CA ALA A 684 -13.24 -12.94 2.17
C ALA A 684 -14.40 -12.95 1.18
N ALA A 685 -14.49 -11.91 0.34
CA ALA A 685 -15.54 -11.78 -0.65
C ALA A 685 -15.50 -12.92 -1.69
N TYR A 686 -14.31 -13.28 -2.16
CA TYR A 686 -14.15 -14.35 -3.14
C TYR A 686 -14.44 -15.75 -2.56
N LEU A 687 -13.84 -16.08 -1.42
CA LEU A 687 -13.97 -17.39 -0.77
C LEU A 687 -15.42 -17.68 -0.35
N GLU A 688 -16.17 -16.66 0.07
CA GLU A 688 -17.62 -16.79 0.33
C GLU A 688 -18.37 -17.24 -0.93
N ARG A 689 -18.16 -16.56 -2.06
CA ARG A 689 -18.83 -16.90 -3.32
C ARG A 689 -18.41 -18.26 -3.84
N PHE A 690 -17.12 -18.58 -3.78
CA PHE A 690 -16.56 -19.84 -4.24
C PHE A 690 -17.05 -21.03 -3.40
N GLY A 691 -16.94 -20.95 -2.07
CA GLY A 691 -17.41 -22.00 -1.16
C GLY A 691 -18.92 -22.25 -1.28
N ARG A 692 -19.72 -21.19 -1.34
CA ARG A 692 -21.18 -21.29 -1.58
C ARG A 692 -21.53 -21.94 -2.92
N SER A 693 -20.63 -21.85 -3.89
CA SER A 693 -20.80 -22.45 -5.22
C SER A 693 -20.34 -23.92 -5.29
N GLY A 694 -19.93 -24.53 -4.17
CA GLY A 694 -19.49 -25.91 -4.11
C GLY A 694 -17.98 -26.10 -4.28
N GLY A 695 -17.21 -25.02 -4.32
CA GLY A 695 -15.75 -25.07 -4.27
C GLY A 695 -15.25 -25.57 -2.92
N THR A 696 -14.26 -26.46 -2.93
CA THR A 696 -13.71 -27.08 -1.70
C THR A 696 -12.19 -26.97 -1.58
N ALA A 697 -11.50 -26.51 -2.63
CA ALA A 697 -10.07 -26.25 -2.59
C ALA A 697 -9.68 -25.00 -3.38
N ALA A 698 -8.64 -24.31 -2.94
CA ALA A 698 -8.04 -23.21 -3.70
C ALA A 698 -6.52 -23.26 -3.59
N GLU A 699 -5.85 -22.76 -4.60
CA GLU A 699 -4.41 -22.52 -4.55
C GLU A 699 -4.10 -21.05 -4.26
N ILE A 700 -3.17 -20.79 -3.32
CA ILE A 700 -2.75 -19.43 -2.93
C ILE A 700 -1.23 -19.38 -2.79
N TRP A 701 -0.61 -18.32 -3.30
CA TRP A 701 0.84 -18.14 -3.36
C TRP A 701 1.37 -17.19 -2.30
N MET A 702 2.44 -17.63 -1.62
CA MET A 702 3.31 -16.79 -0.81
C MET A 702 4.35 -16.06 -1.69
N SER A 703 3.91 -15.48 -2.82
CA SER A 703 4.75 -14.72 -3.74
C SER A 703 5.08 -13.32 -3.21
N SER A 704 6.13 -12.70 -3.77
CA SER A 704 6.65 -11.39 -3.33
C SER A 704 5.61 -10.26 -3.41
N TRP A 705 4.67 -10.34 -4.37
CA TRP A 705 3.56 -9.40 -4.55
C TRP A 705 2.26 -9.78 -3.82
N ASN A 706 2.27 -10.84 -3.00
CA ASN A 706 1.10 -11.32 -2.26
C ASN A 706 1.44 -11.62 -0.79
N LEU A 707 1.66 -12.89 -0.43
CA LEU A 707 1.78 -13.34 0.97
C LEU A 707 3.18 -13.80 1.36
N ALA A 708 4.23 -13.46 0.60
CA ALA A 708 5.60 -13.77 0.98
C ALA A 708 5.94 -13.23 2.39
N LEU A 709 6.76 -13.98 3.12
CA LEU A 709 7.23 -13.57 4.44
C LEU A 709 8.53 -12.77 4.39
N GLU A 710 9.40 -13.03 3.43
CA GLU A 710 10.65 -12.30 3.26
C GLU A 710 10.86 -11.94 1.79
N TRP A 711 11.41 -10.74 1.58
CA TRP A 711 11.81 -10.23 0.28
C TRP A 711 12.80 -9.07 0.49
N ARG A 712 13.03 -8.23 -0.51
CA ARG A 712 13.90 -7.04 -0.40
C ARG A 712 13.40 -6.07 0.68
N GLY A 713 14.30 -5.62 1.55
CA GLY A 713 13.97 -4.71 2.66
C GLY A 713 13.62 -3.27 2.26
N ASP A 714 13.83 -2.90 0.99
CA ASP A 714 13.40 -1.61 0.43
C ASP A 714 12.03 -1.67 -0.23
N TRP A 715 11.42 -2.86 -0.32
CA TRP A 715 10.03 -3.03 -0.76
C TRP A 715 9.10 -2.99 0.46
N VAL A 716 8.02 -2.22 0.35
CA VAL A 716 7.03 -1.98 1.40
C VAL A 716 6.61 -3.27 2.11
N GLY A 717 6.69 -3.27 3.44
CA GLY A 717 6.29 -4.39 4.30
C GLY A 717 7.37 -5.46 4.51
N PHE A 718 8.43 -5.48 3.70
CA PHE A 718 9.52 -6.43 3.83
C PHE A 718 10.74 -5.83 4.54
N TYR A 719 11.54 -6.70 5.15
CA TYR A 719 12.68 -6.30 6.00
C TYR A 719 13.98 -7.04 5.67
N GLY A 720 14.02 -7.71 4.51
CA GLY A 720 15.15 -8.56 4.12
C GLY A 720 15.03 -10.02 4.61
N PRO A 721 15.96 -10.89 4.18
CA PRO A 721 15.99 -12.30 4.59
C PRO A 721 16.12 -12.48 6.10
N GLY A 722 15.41 -13.46 6.65
CA GLY A 722 15.43 -13.78 8.08
C GLY A 722 14.68 -12.77 8.97
N ARG A 723 13.87 -11.89 8.37
CA ARG A 723 12.98 -10.93 9.06
C ARG A 723 11.59 -10.97 8.43
N TYR A 724 10.66 -11.68 9.05
CA TYR A 724 9.39 -12.02 8.42
C TYR A 724 8.33 -10.91 8.55
N ASN A 725 7.72 -10.56 7.43
CA ASN A 725 6.61 -9.62 7.30
C ASN A 725 5.41 -10.08 8.15
N GLN A 726 5.15 -9.39 9.26
CA GLN A 726 4.07 -9.72 10.18
C GLN A 726 2.68 -9.34 9.67
N ASP A 727 2.59 -8.39 8.73
CA ASP A 727 1.33 -8.10 8.05
C ASP A 727 0.91 -9.33 7.22
N ASN A 728 1.75 -9.76 6.28
CA ASN A 728 1.47 -10.93 5.45
C ASN A 728 1.23 -12.19 6.27
N ALA A 729 2.02 -12.38 7.35
CA ALA A 729 1.84 -13.54 8.21
C ALA A 729 0.48 -13.53 8.94
N TRP A 730 0.03 -12.35 9.40
CA TRP A 730 -1.29 -12.20 10.00
C TRP A 730 -2.41 -12.33 8.95
N ARG A 731 -2.22 -11.80 7.73
CA ARG A 731 -3.19 -11.95 6.63
C ARG A 731 -3.40 -13.41 6.27
N LEU A 732 -2.32 -14.21 6.23
CA LEU A 732 -2.43 -15.64 5.94
C LEU A 732 -3.21 -16.37 7.05
N ASP A 733 -3.01 -16.03 8.33
CA ASP A 733 -3.86 -16.56 9.42
C ASP A 733 -5.35 -16.29 9.13
N ARG A 734 -5.69 -15.06 8.71
CA ARG A 734 -7.07 -14.67 8.38
C ARG A 734 -7.62 -15.33 7.13
N ILE A 735 -6.81 -15.48 6.10
CA ILE A 735 -7.22 -16.16 4.86
C ILE A 735 -7.50 -17.63 5.13
N LEU A 736 -6.70 -18.28 5.97
CA LEU A 736 -6.95 -19.65 6.41
C LEU A 736 -8.26 -19.74 7.23
N ASP A 737 -8.50 -18.83 8.18
CA ASP A 737 -9.75 -18.76 8.93
C ASP A 737 -10.96 -18.62 7.97
N LEU A 738 -10.87 -17.70 7.00
CA LEU A 738 -11.90 -17.44 5.98
C LEU A 738 -12.14 -18.65 5.08
N ALA A 739 -11.08 -19.31 4.62
CA ALA A 739 -11.17 -20.51 3.81
C ALA A 739 -11.90 -21.63 4.58
N TRP A 740 -11.50 -21.86 5.84
CA TRP A 740 -12.14 -22.86 6.70
C TRP A 740 -13.63 -22.59 6.92
N GLN A 741 -13.98 -21.34 7.23
CA GLN A 741 -15.37 -20.93 7.44
C GLN A 741 -16.25 -21.16 6.20
N ASN A 742 -15.65 -21.13 5.01
CA ASN A 742 -16.34 -21.35 3.74
C ASN A 742 -16.17 -22.77 3.18
N GLY A 743 -15.64 -23.71 3.97
CA GLY A 743 -15.47 -25.11 3.55
C GLY A 743 -14.34 -25.34 2.53
N VAL A 744 -13.44 -24.38 2.36
CA VAL A 744 -12.34 -24.40 1.39
C VAL A 744 -11.04 -24.81 2.06
N ARG A 745 -10.28 -25.70 1.41
CA ARG A 745 -8.90 -26.06 1.75
C ARG A 745 -7.91 -25.31 0.84
N ILE A 746 -6.73 -25.00 1.33
CA ILE A 746 -5.72 -24.21 0.63
C ILE A 746 -4.53 -25.11 0.32
N ASN A 747 -4.29 -25.34 -0.97
CA ASN A 747 -2.99 -25.81 -1.43
C ASN A 747 -2.02 -24.62 -1.37
N LEU A 748 -1.17 -24.58 -0.33
CA LEU A 748 -0.36 -23.41 -0.04
C LEU A 748 0.98 -23.50 -0.76
N VAL A 749 1.23 -22.53 -1.63
CA VAL A 749 2.47 -22.43 -2.39
C VAL A 749 3.47 -21.58 -1.64
N LEU A 750 4.61 -22.18 -1.31
CA LEU A 750 5.63 -21.59 -0.46
C LEU A 750 6.62 -20.72 -1.24
N HIS A 751 7.00 -21.17 -2.43
CA HIS A 751 7.92 -20.48 -3.32
C HIS A 751 7.39 -20.53 -4.75
N ASN A 752 7.58 -19.46 -5.51
CA ASN A 752 7.26 -19.43 -6.94
C ASN A 752 8.54 -19.51 -7.79
N HIS A 753 8.45 -20.12 -8.97
CA HIS A 753 9.60 -20.45 -9.83
C HIS A 753 10.48 -19.24 -10.17
N GLY A 754 9.89 -18.06 -10.38
CA GLY A 754 10.59 -16.81 -10.70
C GLY A 754 11.67 -16.42 -9.68
N GLN A 755 11.47 -16.78 -8.40
CA GLN A 755 12.45 -16.54 -7.34
C GLN A 755 13.79 -17.26 -7.61
N ALA A 756 13.75 -18.38 -8.34
CA ALA A 756 14.91 -19.20 -8.66
C ALA A 756 15.12 -19.32 -10.17
N SER A 757 14.77 -18.29 -10.95
CA SER A 757 14.91 -18.28 -12.41
C SER A 757 15.44 -16.94 -12.93
N ASP A 758 16.35 -17.02 -13.90
CA ASP A 758 16.87 -15.91 -14.71
C ASP A 758 16.37 -15.97 -16.17
N ARG A 759 15.41 -16.87 -16.45
CA ARG A 759 14.91 -17.19 -17.80
C ARG A 759 13.39 -17.15 -17.94
N ASP A 760 12.66 -17.42 -16.87
CA ASP A 760 11.19 -17.43 -16.82
C ASP A 760 10.74 -16.61 -15.61
N ASP A 761 9.78 -15.69 -15.80
CA ASP A 761 9.27 -14.74 -14.80
C ASP A 761 10.34 -14.17 -13.85
N HIS A 762 11.34 -13.50 -14.45
CA HIS A 762 12.65 -13.24 -13.84
C HIS A 762 12.57 -12.34 -12.60
N GLU A 763 12.33 -12.93 -11.44
CA GLU A 763 12.44 -12.25 -10.15
C GLU A 763 13.85 -12.36 -9.56
N TRP A 764 14.75 -13.15 -10.15
CA TRP A 764 16.12 -13.30 -9.63
C TRP A 764 16.86 -11.95 -9.47
N LYS A 765 16.63 -11.03 -10.41
CA LYS A 765 17.19 -9.66 -10.36
C LYS A 765 16.75 -8.88 -9.11
N ASP A 766 15.62 -9.26 -8.53
CA ASP A 766 15.00 -8.65 -7.34
C ASP A 766 15.06 -9.59 -6.12
N ASN A 767 15.60 -10.79 -6.25
CA ASN A 767 15.66 -11.75 -5.15
C ASN A 767 16.68 -11.31 -4.10
N PRO A 768 16.32 -11.21 -2.80
CA PRO A 768 17.22 -10.71 -1.77
C PRO A 768 18.43 -11.62 -1.49
N TYR A 769 18.43 -12.87 -1.96
CA TYR A 769 19.60 -13.75 -1.89
C TYR A 769 20.63 -13.49 -2.99
N ASN A 770 20.28 -12.69 -4.01
CA ASN A 770 21.17 -12.32 -5.11
C ASN A 770 22.33 -11.44 -4.62
N HIS A 771 23.56 -11.85 -4.93
CA HIS A 771 24.80 -11.17 -4.59
C HIS A 771 24.83 -9.70 -5.01
N ASP A 772 24.25 -9.36 -6.16
CA ASP A 772 24.24 -7.98 -6.67
C ASP A 772 23.35 -7.05 -5.83
N LEU A 773 22.43 -7.61 -5.04
CA LEU A 773 21.59 -6.91 -4.06
C LEU A 773 22.12 -7.02 -2.63
N GLY A 774 23.35 -7.50 -2.44
CA GLY A 774 23.96 -7.73 -1.13
C GLY A 774 23.64 -9.09 -0.51
N GLY A 775 23.00 -9.98 -1.26
CA GLY A 775 22.78 -11.38 -0.90
C GLY A 775 24.04 -12.25 -1.02
N VAL A 776 23.89 -13.56 -0.83
CA VAL A 776 25.03 -14.50 -0.73
C VAL A 776 25.21 -15.41 -1.95
N LEU A 777 24.28 -15.37 -2.90
CA LEU A 777 24.19 -16.30 -4.02
C LEU A 777 24.49 -15.58 -5.34
N THR A 778 25.34 -16.17 -6.17
CA THR A 778 25.74 -15.61 -7.46
C THR A 778 24.89 -16.11 -8.63
N SER A 779 24.04 -17.13 -8.42
CA SER A 779 23.13 -17.64 -9.44
C SER A 779 21.86 -18.25 -8.81
N PRO A 780 20.72 -18.26 -9.53
CA PRO A 780 19.46 -18.73 -8.97
C PRO A 780 19.50 -20.20 -8.54
N GLY A 781 20.18 -21.06 -9.30
CA GLY A 781 20.32 -22.48 -8.97
C GLY A 781 21.02 -22.75 -7.63
N GLN A 782 21.77 -21.79 -7.08
CA GLN A 782 22.41 -21.93 -5.75
C GLN A 782 21.40 -21.92 -4.60
N ILE A 783 20.15 -21.48 -4.81
CA ILE A 783 19.08 -21.58 -3.82
C ILE A 783 18.96 -23.02 -3.29
N PHE A 784 19.14 -24.01 -4.17
CA PHE A 784 18.98 -25.43 -3.86
C PHE A 784 20.25 -26.11 -3.31
N THR A 785 21.38 -25.42 -3.24
CA THR A 785 22.68 -26.05 -2.96
C THR A 785 23.57 -25.30 -1.96
N ASP A 786 23.49 -23.96 -1.88
CA ASP A 786 24.31 -23.18 -0.95
C ASP A 786 23.85 -23.40 0.49
N ARG A 787 24.79 -23.75 1.38
CA ARG A 787 24.49 -24.09 2.78
C ARG A 787 23.83 -22.97 3.56
N ARG A 788 24.11 -21.70 3.25
CA ARG A 788 23.51 -20.54 3.93
C ARG A 788 22.07 -20.34 3.48
N SER A 789 21.79 -20.51 2.18
CA SER A 789 20.43 -20.55 1.64
C SER A 789 19.61 -21.67 2.28
N LEU A 790 20.15 -22.90 2.34
CA LEU A 790 19.47 -24.04 2.95
C LEU A 790 19.20 -23.83 4.45
N ALA A 791 20.13 -23.22 5.18
CA ALA A 791 19.94 -22.88 6.60
C ALA A 791 18.85 -21.80 6.79
N ALA A 792 18.77 -20.81 5.89
CA ALA A 792 17.72 -19.79 5.93
C ALA A 792 16.33 -20.39 5.61
N GLN A 793 16.26 -21.28 4.60
CA GLN A 793 15.04 -22.02 4.27
C GLN A 793 14.56 -22.91 5.43
N GLU A 794 15.46 -23.51 6.20
CA GLU A 794 15.08 -24.28 7.40
C GLU A 794 14.45 -23.40 8.49
N LYS A 795 14.96 -22.18 8.70
CA LYS A 795 14.36 -21.21 9.64
C LYS A 795 12.97 -20.80 9.18
N LEU A 796 12.81 -20.52 7.88
CA LEU A 796 11.53 -20.17 7.28
C LEU A 796 10.52 -21.33 7.36
N ARG A 797 10.94 -22.55 7.02
CA ARG A 797 10.13 -23.79 7.16
C ARG A 797 9.63 -23.95 8.58
N ARG A 798 10.53 -23.86 9.57
CA ARG A 798 10.17 -23.97 10.99
C ARG A 798 9.13 -22.92 11.38
N TYR A 799 9.27 -21.68 10.92
CA TYR A 799 8.31 -20.60 11.20
C TYR A 799 6.93 -20.86 10.57
N ILE A 800 6.89 -21.28 9.30
CA ILE A 800 5.65 -21.57 8.57
C ILE A 800 4.90 -22.73 9.23
N ILE A 801 5.60 -23.82 9.57
CA ILE A 801 4.99 -24.97 10.27
C ILE A 801 4.48 -24.55 11.65
N ALA A 802 5.31 -23.85 12.44
CA ALA A 802 4.94 -23.38 13.78
C ALA A 802 3.65 -22.55 13.79
N ARG A 803 3.46 -21.71 12.76
CA ARG A 803 2.33 -20.78 12.69
C ARG A 803 1.08 -21.38 12.06
N TYR A 804 1.22 -22.17 10.99
CA TYR A 804 0.08 -22.54 10.14
C TYR A 804 -0.28 -24.03 10.15
N ALA A 805 0.62 -24.93 10.57
CA ALA A 805 0.36 -26.36 10.47
C ALA A 805 -0.80 -26.84 11.36
N ASP A 806 -1.16 -26.14 12.44
CA ASP A 806 -2.34 -26.53 13.22
C ASP A 806 -3.66 -26.28 12.47
N HIS A 807 -3.64 -25.52 11.38
CA HIS A 807 -4.86 -25.01 10.75
C HIS A 807 -5.41 -25.99 9.69
N PRO A 808 -6.62 -26.53 9.86
CA PRO A 808 -7.14 -27.59 8.99
C PRO A 808 -7.57 -27.12 7.59
N ALA A 809 -7.58 -25.81 7.33
CA ALA A 809 -7.69 -25.31 5.97
C ALA A 809 -6.42 -25.58 5.15
N VAL A 810 -5.25 -25.86 5.73
CA VAL A 810 -4.09 -26.26 4.93
C VAL A 810 -4.41 -27.63 4.30
N MET A 811 -4.44 -27.68 2.96
CA MET A 811 -4.61 -28.93 2.21
C MET A 811 -3.28 -29.67 2.10
N GLY A 812 -2.21 -28.91 1.83
CA GLY A 812 -0.88 -29.44 1.59
C GLY A 812 0.14 -28.32 1.34
N TRP A 813 1.41 -28.69 1.40
CA TRP A 813 2.55 -27.80 1.22
C TRP A 813 3.10 -27.96 -0.20
N LYS A 814 2.84 -27.00 -1.08
CA LYS A 814 3.49 -26.95 -2.41
C LYS A 814 4.83 -26.21 -2.27
N LEU A 815 5.91 -26.97 -2.33
CA LEU A 815 7.27 -26.47 -2.11
C LEU A 815 7.66 -25.39 -3.12
N TRP A 816 7.39 -25.65 -4.40
CA TRP A 816 7.65 -24.73 -5.50
C TRP A 816 6.54 -24.81 -6.55
N THR A 817 6.23 -23.70 -7.19
CA THR A 817 5.56 -23.72 -8.50
C THR A 817 6.56 -24.11 -9.58
N GLU A 818 6.07 -24.79 -10.62
CA GLU A 818 6.74 -24.94 -11.92
C GLU A 818 8.26 -25.19 -11.86
N ILE A 819 8.66 -26.22 -11.13
CA ILE A 819 10.05 -26.48 -10.76
C ILE A 819 11.00 -26.62 -11.96
N ASN A 820 10.48 -27.07 -13.10
CA ASN A 820 11.20 -27.20 -14.37
C ASN A 820 11.59 -25.84 -14.99
N LEU A 821 10.98 -24.73 -14.55
CA LEU A 821 11.33 -23.37 -14.96
C LEU A 821 12.48 -22.77 -14.12
N THR A 822 12.83 -23.36 -12.99
CA THR A 822 13.95 -22.89 -12.14
C THR A 822 15.33 -23.19 -12.75
N ALA A 823 16.35 -22.39 -12.43
CA ALA A 823 17.67 -22.44 -13.06
C ALA A 823 18.64 -23.46 -12.41
N SER A 824 18.15 -24.61 -11.97
CA SER A 824 18.96 -25.65 -11.30
C SER A 824 19.05 -26.94 -12.11
N ASN A 825 20.06 -27.76 -11.83
CA ASN A 825 20.22 -29.05 -12.50
C ASN A 825 19.36 -30.14 -11.83
N PRO A 826 18.91 -31.17 -12.57
CA PRO A 826 18.00 -32.19 -12.04
C PRO A 826 18.54 -32.97 -10.81
N VAL A 827 19.87 -33.16 -10.69
CA VAL A 827 20.47 -33.87 -9.54
C VAL A 827 20.38 -33.04 -8.27
N ALA A 828 20.66 -31.74 -8.36
CA ALA A 828 20.52 -30.81 -7.24
C ALA A 828 19.06 -30.68 -6.82
N LEU A 829 18.14 -30.54 -7.78
CA LEU A 829 16.71 -30.49 -7.50
C LEU A 829 16.23 -31.75 -6.78
N ARG A 830 16.60 -32.95 -7.24
CA ARG A 830 16.23 -34.21 -6.57
C ARG A 830 16.75 -34.29 -5.14
N THR A 831 18.04 -33.99 -4.93
CA THR A 831 18.65 -34.00 -3.60
C THR A 831 17.95 -33.02 -2.66
N TRP A 832 17.65 -31.82 -3.15
CA TRP A 832 16.95 -30.81 -2.36
C TRP A 832 15.52 -31.24 -2.02
N HIS A 833 14.75 -31.78 -2.97
CA HIS A 833 13.37 -32.20 -2.72
C HIS A 833 13.30 -33.37 -1.73
N ASP A 834 14.22 -34.33 -1.82
CA ASP A 834 14.31 -35.46 -0.89
C ASP A 834 14.53 -34.95 0.55
N GLN A 835 15.51 -34.07 0.73
CA GLN A 835 15.83 -33.48 2.04
C GLN A 835 14.71 -32.55 2.55
N ALA A 836 14.19 -31.69 1.69
CA ALA A 836 13.17 -30.72 2.06
C ALA A 836 11.88 -31.41 2.47
N SER A 837 11.38 -32.34 1.65
CA SER A 837 10.13 -33.06 1.92
C SER A 837 10.22 -33.94 3.17
N ALA A 838 11.32 -34.67 3.36
CA ALA A 838 11.56 -35.42 4.59
C ALA A 838 11.54 -34.51 5.84
N ARG A 839 12.08 -33.29 5.72
CA ARG A 839 12.11 -32.32 6.81
C ARG A 839 10.73 -31.71 7.10
N TRP A 840 9.89 -31.51 6.09
CA TRP A 840 8.49 -31.13 6.28
C TRP A 840 7.71 -32.19 7.06
N HIS A 841 7.78 -33.45 6.62
CA HIS A 841 7.14 -34.58 7.31
C HIS A 841 7.61 -34.77 8.75
N GLN A 842 8.88 -34.45 9.04
CA GLN A 842 9.43 -34.54 10.39
C GLN A 842 8.90 -33.44 11.33
N LEU A 843 8.67 -32.24 10.81
CA LEU A 843 8.29 -31.06 11.62
C LEU A 843 6.77 -30.87 11.71
N ASP A 844 6.02 -31.21 10.66
CA ASP A 844 4.57 -31.10 10.64
C ASP A 844 3.92 -32.32 11.30
N VAL A 845 3.65 -32.19 12.59
CA VAL A 845 3.02 -33.26 13.39
C VAL A 845 1.59 -33.60 12.95
N TYR A 846 0.95 -32.74 12.16
CA TYR A 846 -0.38 -32.95 11.62
C TYR A 846 -0.35 -33.69 10.28
N GLN A 847 0.83 -33.89 9.69
CA GLN A 847 1.08 -34.73 8.51
C GLN A 847 0.27 -34.27 7.27
N HIS A 848 0.34 -32.97 6.95
CA HIS A 848 -0.19 -32.48 5.68
C HIS A 848 0.63 -33.02 4.51
N PRO A 849 -0.01 -33.39 3.39
CA PRO A 849 0.65 -33.79 2.16
C PRO A 849 1.61 -32.71 1.63
N VAL A 850 2.76 -33.13 1.14
CA VAL A 850 3.81 -32.29 0.54
C VAL A 850 3.90 -32.56 -0.97
N THR A 851 4.10 -31.52 -1.76
CA THR A 851 4.23 -31.65 -3.22
C THR A 851 5.19 -30.61 -3.81
N THR A 852 5.44 -30.73 -5.11
CA THR A 852 5.96 -29.67 -5.97
C THR A 852 5.18 -29.71 -7.29
N HIS A 853 5.35 -28.68 -8.11
CA HIS A 853 4.56 -28.48 -9.32
C HIS A 853 5.46 -28.40 -10.55
N TRP A 854 5.00 -28.94 -11.68
CA TRP A 854 5.65 -28.81 -12.99
C TRP A 854 4.77 -27.98 -13.92
N SER A 855 5.38 -27.03 -14.64
CA SER A 855 4.66 -26.33 -15.69
C SER A 855 4.32 -27.27 -16.83
N MET A 856 3.32 -26.91 -17.63
CA MET A 856 2.85 -27.72 -18.76
C MET A 856 2.31 -29.09 -18.28
N ASP A 857 2.33 -30.08 -19.18
CA ASP A 857 1.71 -31.38 -18.94
C ASP A 857 2.69 -32.45 -18.39
N TYR A 858 2.19 -33.68 -18.33
CA TYR A 858 2.90 -34.84 -17.82
C TYR A 858 4.22 -35.19 -18.52
N HIS A 859 4.49 -34.68 -19.73
CA HIS A 859 5.70 -34.94 -20.50
C HIS A 859 6.96 -34.37 -19.84
N VAL A 860 6.84 -33.23 -19.16
CA VAL A 860 8.00 -32.53 -18.56
C VAL A 860 8.19 -32.84 -17.08
N ALA A 861 7.30 -33.63 -16.49
CA ALA A 861 7.33 -33.98 -15.08
C ALA A 861 8.53 -34.89 -14.75
N ASP A 862 9.37 -34.47 -13.79
CA ASP A 862 10.52 -35.26 -13.34
C ASP A 862 10.05 -36.46 -12.49
N ARG A 863 9.95 -37.61 -13.14
CA ARG A 863 9.52 -38.87 -12.52
C ARG A 863 10.37 -39.31 -11.34
N ALA A 864 11.64 -38.90 -11.28
CA ALA A 864 12.51 -39.25 -10.17
C ALA A 864 12.28 -38.37 -8.93
N ILE A 865 11.82 -37.13 -9.10
CA ILE A 865 11.29 -36.32 -7.98
C ILE A 865 9.92 -36.87 -7.55
N ILE A 866 9.04 -37.16 -8.52
CA ILE A 866 7.71 -37.74 -8.23
C ILE A 866 7.83 -39.05 -7.44
N ALA A 867 8.84 -39.88 -7.71
CA ALA A 867 9.04 -41.15 -7.03
C ALA A 867 9.53 -41.01 -5.56
N LEU A 868 10.00 -39.83 -5.13
CA LEU A 868 10.46 -39.62 -3.76
C LEU A 868 9.32 -39.87 -2.77
N THR A 869 9.61 -40.55 -1.66
CA THR A 869 8.58 -40.91 -0.67
C THR A 869 7.99 -39.70 0.04
N GLY A 870 8.75 -38.61 0.18
CA GLY A 870 8.26 -37.37 0.79
C GLY A 870 7.42 -36.48 -0.14
N ILE A 871 7.34 -36.79 -1.44
CA ILE A 871 6.42 -36.09 -2.37
C ILE A 871 5.13 -36.89 -2.45
N ASP A 872 4.07 -36.44 -1.77
CA ASP A 872 2.87 -37.24 -1.53
C ASP A 872 1.89 -37.23 -2.72
N TYR A 873 1.85 -36.13 -3.46
CA TYR A 873 0.99 -35.95 -4.63
C TYR A 873 1.68 -35.12 -5.71
N VAL A 874 1.12 -35.11 -6.91
CA VAL A 874 1.69 -34.45 -8.11
C VAL A 874 0.81 -33.30 -8.55
N CYS A 875 1.41 -32.14 -8.80
CA CYS A 875 0.75 -30.98 -9.39
C CYS A 875 1.32 -30.71 -10.79
N LEU A 876 0.45 -30.46 -11.76
CA LEU A 876 0.77 -30.18 -13.15
C LEU A 876 -0.08 -29.01 -13.66
N ASP A 877 0.20 -28.54 -14.86
CA ASP A 877 -0.76 -27.77 -15.65
C ASP A 877 -1.50 -28.69 -16.63
N ALA A 878 -2.58 -28.16 -17.21
CA ALA A 878 -3.22 -28.73 -18.38
C ALA A 878 -3.45 -27.63 -19.43
N TYR A 879 -2.43 -26.79 -19.65
CA TYR A 879 -2.46 -25.80 -20.71
C TYR A 879 -2.39 -26.47 -22.09
N HIS A 880 -3.23 -26.01 -23.01
CA HIS A 880 -3.28 -26.51 -24.39
C HIS A 880 -3.66 -25.39 -25.37
N ASP A 881 -3.50 -25.65 -26.67
CA ASP A 881 -3.86 -24.70 -27.73
C ASP A 881 -5.28 -24.95 -28.27
N GLU A 882 -5.89 -23.91 -28.84
CA GLU A 882 -7.22 -23.99 -29.44
C GLU A 882 -7.21 -24.99 -30.61
N GLY A 883 -8.21 -25.88 -30.66
CA GLY A 883 -8.23 -27.00 -31.61
C GLY A 883 -7.62 -28.30 -31.09
N HIS A 884 -6.94 -28.28 -29.94
CA HIS A 884 -6.52 -29.50 -29.24
C HIS A 884 -7.44 -29.77 -28.04
N PRO A 885 -8.26 -30.84 -28.04
CA PRO A 885 -9.24 -31.05 -26.96
C PRO A 885 -8.59 -31.39 -25.61
N LEU A 886 -9.02 -30.72 -24.53
CA LEU A 886 -8.61 -31.01 -23.14
C LEU A 886 -8.82 -32.49 -22.77
N ALA A 887 -9.88 -33.10 -23.29
CA ALA A 887 -10.21 -34.51 -23.06
C ALA A 887 -9.08 -35.47 -23.48
N SER A 888 -8.38 -35.15 -24.58
CA SER A 888 -7.25 -35.95 -25.05
C SER A 888 -6.05 -35.81 -24.11
N LEU A 889 -5.74 -34.57 -23.71
CA LEU A 889 -4.64 -34.28 -22.80
C LEU A 889 -4.79 -35.01 -21.45
N LEU A 890 -5.97 -34.94 -20.83
CA LEU A 890 -6.23 -35.59 -19.55
C LEU A 890 -6.26 -37.13 -19.66
N LYS A 891 -6.83 -37.68 -20.75
CA LYS A 891 -6.80 -39.11 -21.04
C LYS A 891 -5.37 -39.62 -21.16
N GLU A 892 -4.53 -38.94 -21.94
CA GLU A 892 -3.14 -39.32 -22.16
C GLU A 892 -2.28 -39.14 -20.90
N GLY A 893 -2.53 -38.08 -20.13
CA GLY A 893 -1.89 -37.80 -18.85
C GLY A 893 -2.11 -38.90 -17.81
N MET A 894 -3.25 -39.58 -17.82
CA MET A 894 -3.55 -40.71 -16.92
C MET A 894 -3.38 -42.09 -17.56
N SER A 895 -2.84 -42.16 -18.78
CA SER A 895 -2.48 -43.44 -19.39
C SER A 895 -1.29 -44.12 -18.67
N PRO A 896 -1.02 -45.41 -18.94
CA PRO A 896 0.18 -46.09 -18.42
C PRO A 896 1.50 -45.43 -18.82
N SER A 897 1.57 -44.81 -20.01
CA SER A 897 2.74 -44.02 -20.45
C SER A 897 2.75 -42.61 -19.85
N GLY A 898 1.62 -42.13 -19.35
CA GLY A 898 1.49 -40.92 -18.55
C GLY A 898 1.84 -41.15 -17.09
N LEU A 899 0.99 -40.62 -16.20
CA LEU A 899 1.14 -40.65 -14.75
C LEU A 899 0.14 -41.59 -14.06
N GLY A 900 -0.74 -42.28 -14.78
CA GLY A 900 -1.74 -43.16 -14.16
C GLY A 900 -1.15 -44.32 -13.33
N GLY A 901 0.09 -44.71 -13.61
CA GLY A 901 0.80 -45.78 -12.90
C GLY A 901 1.64 -45.34 -11.69
N ILE A 902 1.70 -44.05 -11.36
CA ILE A 902 2.61 -43.57 -10.28
C ILE A 902 2.10 -43.92 -8.87
N GLY A 903 0.81 -44.23 -8.71
CA GLY A 903 0.22 -44.57 -7.42
C GLY A 903 0.17 -43.41 -6.41
N LYS A 904 0.03 -42.17 -6.91
CA LYS A 904 -0.10 -40.94 -6.11
C LYS A 904 -1.25 -40.10 -6.68
N PRO A 905 -1.85 -39.18 -5.90
CA PRO A 905 -2.86 -38.29 -6.46
C PRO A 905 -2.21 -37.35 -7.46
N VAL A 906 -2.88 -37.18 -8.60
CA VAL A 906 -2.47 -36.22 -9.64
C VAL A 906 -3.50 -35.09 -9.68
N LEU A 907 -3.03 -33.86 -9.54
CA LEU A 907 -3.82 -32.64 -9.61
C LEU A 907 -3.34 -31.77 -10.77
N VAL A 908 -4.31 -31.15 -11.43
CA VAL A 908 -4.06 -30.07 -12.39
C VAL A 908 -4.33 -28.76 -11.65
N ASN A 909 -3.27 -28.02 -11.36
CA ASN A 909 -3.33 -26.81 -10.55
C ASN A 909 -3.48 -25.55 -11.41
N GLU A 910 -3.23 -25.65 -12.72
CA GLU A 910 -3.47 -24.59 -13.67
C GLU A 910 -4.10 -25.14 -14.95
N TYR A 911 -5.24 -24.58 -15.35
CA TYR A 911 -5.89 -24.86 -16.63
C TYR A 911 -6.84 -23.72 -17.04
N GLY A 912 -7.38 -23.84 -18.25
CA GLY A 912 -8.28 -22.88 -18.88
C GLY A 912 -7.53 -22.23 -20.03
N ALA A 913 -7.61 -22.85 -21.21
CA ALA A 913 -6.80 -22.56 -22.38
C ALA A 913 -5.29 -22.73 -22.13
N ASN A 914 -4.49 -21.72 -22.44
CA ASN A 914 -3.06 -21.66 -22.12
C ASN A 914 -2.75 -20.48 -21.19
N TRP A 915 -1.48 -20.26 -20.85
CA TRP A 915 -1.02 -19.17 -19.97
C TRP A 915 -1.30 -17.75 -20.52
N GLN A 916 -1.68 -17.63 -21.80
CA GLN A 916 -2.10 -16.37 -22.43
C GLN A 916 -3.63 -16.19 -22.47
N GLY A 917 -4.38 -17.21 -22.07
CA GLY A 917 -5.84 -17.24 -22.14
C GLY A 917 -6.35 -17.68 -23.52
N GLY A 918 -7.66 -17.91 -23.60
CA GLY A 918 -8.33 -18.37 -24.82
C GLY A 918 -9.51 -17.49 -25.23
N SER A 919 -10.13 -17.84 -26.36
CA SER A 919 -11.43 -17.27 -26.75
C SER A 919 -12.47 -17.55 -25.65
N ASP A 920 -13.46 -16.65 -25.47
CA ASP A 920 -14.44 -16.82 -24.38
C ASP A 920 -15.26 -18.11 -24.52
N ALA A 921 -15.48 -18.57 -25.76
CA ALA A 921 -16.15 -19.83 -26.08
C ALA A 921 -15.30 -21.04 -25.66
N TRP A 922 -14.04 -21.09 -26.08
CA TRP A 922 -13.12 -22.17 -25.71
C TRP A 922 -12.94 -22.26 -24.19
N MET A 923 -12.67 -21.12 -23.54
CA MET A 923 -12.60 -21.02 -22.08
C MET A 923 -13.87 -21.54 -21.37
N ALA A 924 -15.05 -21.26 -21.93
CA ALA A 924 -16.31 -21.77 -21.38
C ALA A 924 -16.45 -23.29 -21.55
N ALA A 925 -15.95 -23.87 -22.63
CA ALA A 925 -15.93 -25.32 -22.84
C ALA A 925 -14.99 -26.03 -21.86
N ASP A 926 -13.77 -25.51 -21.66
CA ASP A 926 -12.82 -26.00 -20.66
C ASP A 926 -13.45 -25.95 -19.26
N HIS A 927 -14.00 -24.80 -18.87
CA HIS A 927 -14.61 -24.60 -17.56
C HIS A 927 -15.80 -25.52 -17.31
N ALA A 928 -16.63 -25.75 -18.33
CA ALA A 928 -17.79 -26.61 -18.23
C ALA A 928 -17.46 -28.11 -18.19
N SER A 929 -16.35 -28.53 -18.82
CA SER A 929 -16.01 -29.94 -18.99
C SER A 929 -14.87 -30.45 -18.11
N GLY A 930 -13.93 -29.59 -17.72
CA GLY A 930 -12.67 -29.99 -17.08
C GLY A 930 -12.84 -30.85 -15.83
N ALA A 931 -13.72 -30.45 -14.91
CA ALA A 931 -13.97 -31.21 -13.69
C ALA A 931 -14.55 -32.62 -13.98
N TRP A 932 -15.44 -32.73 -14.97
CA TRP A 932 -16.00 -34.02 -15.39
C TRP A 932 -14.95 -34.90 -16.05
N LEU A 933 -14.13 -34.34 -16.93
CA LEU A 933 -13.04 -35.06 -17.60
C LEU A 933 -12.04 -35.60 -16.58
N SER A 934 -11.59 -34.78 -15.62
CA SER A 934 -10.69 -35.21 -14.54
C SER A 934 -11.31 -36.30 -13.67
N LEU A 935 -12.60 -36.17 -13.34
CA LEU A 935 -13.33 -37.17 -12.55
C LEU A 935 -13.32 -38.54 -13.23
N VAL A 936 -13.63 -38.60 -14.53
CA VAL A 936 -13.75 -39.87 -15.26
C VAL A 936 -12.41 -40.41 -15.80
N THR A 937 -11.32 -39.66 -15.66
CA THR A 937 -9.96 -40.11 -16.02
C THR A 937 -9.12 -40.49 -14.81
N GLY A 938 -9.64 -40.25 -13.59
CA GLY A 938 -9.03 -40.70 -12.34
C GLY A 938 -8.02 -39.74 -11.73
N TYR A 939 -8.08 -38.44 -12.07
CA TYR A 939 -7.32 -37.42 -11.35
C TYR A 939 -7.79 -37.32 -9.91
N GLY A 940 -6.87 -36.94 -9.02
CA GLY A 940 -7.11 -36.83 -7.58
C GLY A 940 -8.02 -35.68 -7.18
N GLY A 941 -8.42 -34.81 -8.12
CA GLY A 941 -9.24 -33.62 -7.92
C GLY A 941 -9.65 -32.97 -9.25
N SER A 942 -10.47 -31.92 -9.18
CA SER A 942 -10.79 -31.12 -10.37
C SER A 942 -9.58 -30.29 -10.80
N PRO A 943 -9.46 -29.96 -12.10
CA PRO A 943 -8.45 -29.01 -12.52
C PRO A 943 -8.80 -27.63 -11.93
N MET A 944 -7.78 -26.84 -11.59
CA MET A 944 -7.93 -25.55 -10.91
C MET A 944 -7.79 -24.38 -11.90
N MET A 945 -8.89 -23.66 -12.12
CA MET A 945 -8.96 -22.63 -13.17
C MET A 945 -7.97 -21.50 -12.85
N TRP A 946 -7.05 -21.21 -13.76
CA TRP A 946 -6.05 -20.15 -13.60
C TRP A 946 -6.70 -18.75 -13.59
N TRP A 947 -7.73 -18.58 -14.40
CA TRP A 947 -8.38 -17.30 -14.68
C TRP A 947 -9.51 -16.99 -13.69
N TYR A 948 -9.21 -16.94 -12.38
CA TYR A 948 -10.24 -16.80 -11.35
C TYR A 948 -11.07 -15.51 -11.48
N GLU A 949 -10.47 -14.39 -11.92
CA GLU A 949 -11.22 -13.14 -12.15
C GLU A 949 -12.23 -13.28 -13.29
N TRP A 950 -11.91 -14.08 -14.30
CA TRP A 950 -12.83 -14.38 -15.42
C TRP A 950 -14.02 -15.23 -14.96
N VAL A 951 -13.84 -16.05 -13.92
CA VAL A 951 -14.94 -16.77 -13.25
C VAL A 951 -15.76 -15.81 -12.38
N ASP A 952 -15.12 -15.10 -11.45
CA ASP A 952 -15.79 -14.27 -10.44
C ASP A 952 -16.56 -13.10 -11.04
N GLN A 953 -15.91 -12.32 -11.92
CA GLN A 953 -16.49 -11.07 -12.43
C GLN A 953 -17.60 -11.28 -13.46
N LYS A 954 -17.71 -12.50 -14.00
CA LYS A 954 -18.74 -12.90 -14.97
C LYS A 954 -19.70 -13.96 -14.41
N ASP A 955 -19.70 -14.17 -13.08
CA ASP A 955 -20.62 -15.04 -12.35
C ASP A 955 -20.65 -16.51 -12.86
N ARG A 956 -19.50 -17.05 -13.27
CA ARG A 956 -19.40 -18.38 -13.90
C ARG A 956 -19.25 -19.52 -12.91
N TRP A 957 -20.07 -19.52 -11.87
CA TRP A 957 -19.94 -20.48 -10.77
C TRP A 957 -20.63 -21.82 -11.00
N ALA A 958 -21.55 -21.90 -11.98
CA ALA A 958 -22.42 -23.04 -12.17
C ALA A 958 -21.70 -24.41 -12.31
N PRO A 959 -20.55 -24.53 -13.01
CA PRO A 959 -19.84 -25.81 -13.12
C PRO A 959 -19.37 -26.38 -11.77
N TYR A 960 -18.90 -25.53 -10.84
CA TYR A 960 -18.50 -25.96 -9.50
C TYR A 960 -19.66 -26.58 -8.73
N GLY A 961 -20.84 -25.94 -8.79
CA GLY A 961 -22.02 -26.44 -8.10
C GLY A 961 -22.54 -27.74 -8.71
N ALA A 962 -22.40 -27.91 -10.02
CA ALA A 962 -22.82 -29.12 -10.73
C ALA A 962 -21.97 -30.32 -10.30
N ILE A 963 -20.64 -30.21 -10.34
CA ILE A 963 -19.75 -31.30 -9.95
C ILE A 963 -19.85 -31.59 -8.44
N ALA A 964 -19.95 -30.57 -7.59
CA ALA A 964 -20.07 -30.76 -6.15
C ALA A 964 -21.35 -31.53 -5.77
N ARG A 965 -22.48 -31.25 -6.42
CA ARG A 965 -23.72 -32.01 -6.21
C ARG A 965 -23.61 -33.46 -6.69
N PHE A 966 -22.89 -33.69 -7.78
CA PHE A 966 -22.68 -35.03 -8.32
C PHE A 966 -21.82 -35.90 -7.40
N LEU A 967 -20.82 -35.30 -6.76
CA LEU A 967 -19.93 -36.01 -5.83
C LEU A 967 -20.60 -36.47 -4.53
N VAL A 968 -21.82 -36.02 -4.22
CA VAL A 968 -22.53 -36.42 -3.00
C VAL A 968 -22.86 -37.91 -3.05
N GLY A 969 -22.13 -38.70 -2.25
CA GLY A 969 -22.28 -40.16 -2.18
C GLY A 969 -21.42 -40.93 -3.17
N GLU A 970 -20.59 -40.24 -3.96
CA GLU A 970 -19.64 -40.87 -4.87
C GLU A 970 -18.27 -41.12 -4.22
N ASP A 971 -17.62 -42.21 -4.62
CA ASP A 971 -16.29 -42.60 -4.15
C ASP A 971 -15.53 -43.25 -5.31
N LEU A 972 -14.42 -42.63 -5.72
CA LEU A 972 -13.63 -43.12 -6.85
C LEU A 972 -12.66 -44.23 -6.45
N ARG A 973 -12.44 -44.43 -5.16
CA ARG A 973 -11.43 -45.35 -4.63
C ARG A 973 -11.80 -46.81 -4.90
N GLY A 974 -10.78 -47.65 -5.01
CA GLY A 974 -10.89 -49.10 -5.10
C GLY A 974 -9.71 -49.73 -5.83
N SER A 975 -9.25 -50.88 -5.37
CA SER A 975 -8.06 -51.56 -5.91
C SER A 975 -8.17 -51.91 -7.40
N ASP A 976 -9.39 -52.19 -7.88
CA ASP A 976 -9.67 -52.52 -9.28
C ASP A 976 -10.20 -51.32 -10.08
N ALA A 977 -10.22 -50.12 -9.47
CA ALA A 977 -10.72 -48.93 -10.14
C ALA A 977 -9.73 -48.45 -11.21
N HIS A 978 -10.20 -48.14 -12.42
CA HIS A 978 -9.34 -47.71 -13.52
C HIS A 978 -10.11 -46.87 -14.56
N GLY A 979 -9.35 -46.08 -15.31
CA GLY A 979 -9.87 -45.34 -16.45
C GLY A 979 -10.16 -46.29 -17.62
N THR A 980 -11.28 -46.04 -18.31
CA THR A 980 -11.67 -46.67 -19.56
C THR A 980 -11.96 -45.58 -20.59
N ALA A 981 -11.67 -45.84 -21.86
CA ALA A 981 -11.93 -44.90 -22.92
C ALA A 981 -12.35 -45.64 -24.19
N CYS A 982 -13.30 -45.07 -24.91
CA CYS A 982 -13.67 -45.50 -26.25
C CYS A 982 -13.87 -44.28 -27.16
N GLU A 983 -13.60 -44.47 -28.44
CA GLU A 983 -13.87 -43.47 -29.47
C GLU A 983 -15.11 -43.91 -30.24
N ALA A 984 -16.01 -42.95 -30.47
CA ALA A 984 -17.23 -43.16 -31.23
C ALA A 984 -17.42 -42.01 -32.22
N ALA A 985 -18.07 -42.29 -33.35
CA ALA A 985 -18.45 -41.26 -34.31
C ALA A 985 -19.99 -41.11 -34.30
N SER A 986 -20.47 -39.88 -34.37
CA SER A 986 -21.88 -39.57 -34.59
C SER A 986 -22.09 -38.96 -35.98
N ALA A 987 -23.34 -38.82 -36.42
CA ALA A 987 -23.66 -38.09 -37.65
C ALA A 987 -23.29 -36.59 -37.59
N ALA A 988 -23.02 -36.05 -36.40
CA ALA A 988 -22.72 -34.64 -36.15
C ALA A 988 -21.22 -34.36 -35.90
N GLY A 989 -20.36 -35.39 -35.78
CA GLY A 989 -18.94 -35.19 -35.45
C GLY A 989 -18.31 -36.36 -34.67
N ALA A 990 -17.01 -36.23 -34.38
CA ALA A 990 -16.25 -37.18 -33.58
C ALA A 990 -16.54 -36.98 -32.07
N LEU A 991 -16.83 -38.08 -31.36
CA LEU A 991 -17.13 -38.07 -29.94
C LEU A 991 -16.00 -38.77 -29.15
N THR A 992 -15.59 -38.15 -28.05
CA THR A 992 -14.71 -38.78 -27.06
C THR A 992 -15.56 -39.29 -25.91
N CYS A 993 -15.47 -40.59 -25.60
CA CYS A 993 -16.14 -41.20 -24.46
C CYS A 993 -15.10 -41.68 -23.44
N LEU A 994 -15.10 -41.08 -22.26
CA LEU A 994 -14.19 -41.43 -21.15
C LEU A 994 -15.01 -41.98 -19.99
N GLY A 995 -14.43 -42.87 -19.20
CA GLY A 995 -15.11 -43.42 -18.04
C GLY A 995 -14.16 -43.86 -16.93
N TRP A 996 -14.67 -43.85 -15.71
CA TRP A 996 -14.01 -44.42 -14.54
C TRP A 996 -14.80 -45.63 -14.07
N GLN A 997 -14.17 -46.80 -14.11
CA GLN A 997 -14.79 -48.07 -13.76
C GLN A 997 -14.29 -48.55 -12.41
N ARG A 998 -15.19 -49.03 -11.56
CA ARG A 998 -14.89 -49.80 -10.35
C ARG A 998 -15.91 -50.95 -10.21
N PRO A 999 -15.71 -51.92 -9.29
CA PRO A 999 -16.64 -53.04 -9.15
C PRO A 999 -18.09 -52.57 -8.94
N GLY A 1000 -18.99 -52.94 -9.85
CA GLY A 1000 -20.42 -52.61 -9.79
C GLY A 1000 -20.80 -51.16 -10.15
N HIS A 1001 -19.86 -50.33 -10.62
CA HIS A 1001 -20.12 -48.91 -10.89
C HIS A 1001 -19.26 -48.37 -12.04
N LEU A 1002 -19.86 -47.60 -12.95
CA LEU A 1002 -19.18 -46.94 -14.07
C LEU A 1002 -19.65 -45.50 -14.17
N LEU A 1003 -18.71 -44.56 -14.07
CA LEU A 1003 -18.91 -43.17 -14.43
C LEU A 1003 -18.50 -42.98 -15.89
N GLY A 1004 -19.31 -42.27 -16.67
CA GLY A 1004 -19.03 -42.02 -18.08
C GLY A 1004 -19.30 -40.57 -18.47
N TYR A 1005 -18.42 -39.99 -19.28
CA TYR A 1005 -18.57 -38.66 -19.84
C TYR A 1005 -18.35 -38.70 -21.35
N VAL A 1006 -19.27 -38.11 -22.10
CA VAL A 1006 -19.22 -38.04 -23.56
C VAL A 1006 -19.13 -36.58 -23.96
N ILE A 1007 -18.13 -36.25 -24.77
CA ILE A 1007 -17.90 -34.89 -25.25
C ILE A 1007 -17.72 -34.88 -26.76
N ASP A 1008 -18.34 -33.91 -27.40
CA ASP A 1008 -18.10 -33.58 -28.80
C ASP A 1008 -16.71 -32.94 -28.94
N GLN A 1009 -15.86 -33.51 -29.81
CA GLN A 1009 -14.47 -33.07 -29.90
C GLN A 1009 -14.34 -31.63 -30.41
N GLN A 1010 -15.21 -31.21 -31.32
CA GLN A 1010 -15.16 -29.86 -31.89
C GLN A 1010 -15.55 -28.81 -30.84
N TRP A 1011 -16.65 -29.05 -30.12
CA TRP A 1011 -17.03 -28.20 -29.00
C TRP A 1011 -15.98 -28.22 -27.88
N GLY A 1012 -15.41 -29.38 -27.57
CA GLY A 1012 -14.35 -29.47 -26.57
C GLY A 1012 -13.05 -28.75 -26.96
N ALA A 1013 -12.82 -28.49 -28.26
CA ALA A 1013 -11.61 -27.83 -28.76
C ALA A 1013 -11.78 -26.33 -29.02
N HIS A 1014 -13.00 -25.87 -29.27
CA HIS A 1014 -13.30 -24.49 -29.70
C HIS A 1014 -14.44 -23.82 -28.92
N GLY A 1015 -15.25 -24.58 -28.18
CA GLY A 1015 -16.47 -24.11 -27.51
C GLY A 1015 -17.61 -23.71 -28.45
N THR A 1016 -17.54 -24.11 -29.72
CA THR A 1016 -18.56 -23.87 -30.73
C THR A 1016 -18.91 -25.18 -31.44
N HIS A 1017 -20.17 -25.29 -31.86
CA HIS A 1017 -20.61 -26.32 -32.81
C HIS A 1017 -20.74 -25.59 -34.15
N ASP A 1018 -19.95 -25.94 -35.17
CA ASP A 1018 -20.16 -25.38 -36.52
C ASP A 1018 -21.49 -25.86 -37.13
#